data_AF-G0WDH3-F1
#
_entry.id   AF-G0WDH3-F1
#
_cell.length_a   1.000
_cell.length_b   1.000
_cell.length_c   1.000
_cell.angle_alpha   90.00
_cell.angle_beta   90.00
_cell.angle_gamma   90.00
#
_symmetry.space_group_name_H-M   'P 1'
#
loop_
_entity.id
_entity.type
_entity.pdbx_description
1 polymer ?
#
loop_
_entity_poly.entity_id
_entity_poly.type
_entity_poly.pdbx_seq_one_letter_code
_entity_poly.pdbx_strand_id
1 'polypeptide(L)'
;MFPPRIMDNFSYRRYETNVTHRYPTNTLLPSTRSLRRKAFMTFFSLSLLFFLLYLKLSNVDQEHNHQIDESFQQKKTNNITIYDFYKKPDLTTTISTNQKEFYKRINLRPTSPYSIPKENFSLWINEQSQLSFERILLNIADENHNDLMSKFNVTEGVIIASPSKSKPDYFYQWIRDGSICMNSLSSNLLIMSSHDVHQKEKVGINKTLSTTILKYLNNSYNLQRLDNPSGKSITINKDSLTGLGEPKWYANNTAFNLHWGRPQNDGPALRTITVLNLLNHLASNNLKFEDLIKVSFSSSSDNSNNNNNNNNNNNNNNKLPFVNDLEVFQKIVFWDLKFICLHWNDETYDLWEEIYGKHFFTTIVQLSAVKKGLEFIRKQNNMDEYSQFEDLLQETYDKMLNFILSQDYFINSNKNHIVESPNFLDSRSGLDIAVILGSLYSHHNSLNDPEDNPISMSSLPFDIDDSGILNTLFGLVRSMSMIYPINHQRVNLKIGVALGRYPEDVYDGVGFSEGNPWFLATSGAAELLYKLIWKNYKFEKDLMIPLNSWDSQFWTLIFDGFNDIEHDGKTYQLVIPYKSPAFEQTMTLLFDLAESFLDKLREHVSDHGDMSEQFNKFSGYLQGADHLTWSYSSFWNCYQIRLKAMKFLNYI
;
A
#
# COMPACT_ATOMS: atom_id res chain seq x y z
N MET A 1 -8.92 -21.99 -45.00
CA MET A 1 -9.25 -23.43 -45.07
C MET A 1 -7.92 -24.18 -45.18
N PHE A 2 -7.37 -24.64 -44.05
CA PHE A 2 -6.14 -25.43 -43.92
C PHE A 2 -6.28 -26.36 -42.68
N PRO A 3 -5.59 -27.53 -42.63
CA PRO A 3 -6.10 -28.81 -42.11
C PRO A 3 -5.69 -29.15 -40.65
N PRO A 4 -6.22 -30.25 -40.04
CA PRO A 4 -6.05 -30.56 -38.62
C PRO A 4 -4.76 -31.35 -38.34
N ARG A 5 -4.16 -31.15 -37.15
CA ARG A 5 -3.07 -31.98 -36.62
C ARG A 5 -3.56 -32.95 -35.54
N ILE A 6 -3.00 -34.14 -35.65
CA ILE A 6 -3.27 -35.40 -34.94
C ILE A 6 -2.63 -35.41 -33.54
N MET A 7 -3.34 -36.01 -32.59
CA MET A 7 -2.90 -36.41 -31.25
C MET A 7 -1.94 -37.61 -31.31
N ASP A 8 -0.97 -37.67 -30.39
CA ASP A 8 -0.36 -38.94 -30.00
C ASP A 8 -0.14 -39.04 -28.48
N ASN A 9 -0.35 -40.28 -28.01
CA ASN A 9 -0.51 -40.76 -26.64
C ASN A 9 0.82 -40.96 -25.89
N PHE A 10 0.80 -40.80 -24.56
CA PHE A 10 1.77 -41.45 -23.65
C PHE A 10 1.04 -42.22 -22.54
N SER A 11 1.34 -43.52 -22.49
CA SER A 11 0.75 -44.54 -21.61
C SER A 11 1.52 -44.71 -20.29
N TYR A 12 0.77 -44.81 -19.20
CA TYR A 12 1.21 -45.20 -17.85
C TYR A 12 1.53 -46.70 -17.73
N ARG A 13 2.55 -47.07 -16.93
CA ARG A 13 2.69 -48.42 -16.34
C ARG A 13 2.89 -48.33 -14.82
N ARG A 14 1.96 -48.94 -14.08
CA ARG A 14 2.10 -49.38 -12.67
C ARG A 14 2.70 -50.79 -12.64
N TYR A 15 3.46 -51.10 -11.59
CA TYR A 15 3.58 -52.46 -11.06
C TYR A 15 3.59 -52.42 -9.52
N GLU A 16 2.66 -53.18 -8.95
CA GLU A 16 2.51 -53.50 -7.52
C GLU A 16 3.37 -54.72 -7.13
N THR A 17 3.59 -54.88 -5.82
CA THR A 17 3.42 -56.08 -4.95
C THR A 17 4.53 -56.13 -3.87
N ASN A 18 4.24 -55.99 -2.56
CA ASN A 18 3.58 -56.85 -1.56
C ASN A 18 4.55 -57.81 -0.79
N VAL A 19 4.39 -57.86 0.55
CA VAL A 19 4.52 -59.03 1.48
C VAL A 19 5.64 -59.04 2.58
N THR A 20 5.18 -58.75 3.81
CA THR A 20 5.32 -59.40 5.16
C THR A 20 6.62 -59.54 5.98
N HIS A 21 6.44 -59.31 7.30
CA HIS A 21 7.26 -59.61 8.49
C HIS A 21 7.36 -61.10 8.88
N ARG A 22 8.49 -61.50 9.53
CA ARG A 22 8.57 -62.43 10.70
C ARG A 22 9.97 -62.43 11.37
N TYR A 23 10.01 -62.55 12.71
CA TYR A 23 11.18 -62.72 13.61
C TYR A 23 11.69 -64.19 13.65
N PRO A 24 12.93 -64.48 14.15
CA PRO A 24 13.06 -65.00 15.54
C PRO A 24 14.37 -64.68 16.34
N THR A 25 14.16 -64.65 17.66
CA THR A 25 14.93 -64.88 18.91
C THR A 25 16.41 -65.31 19.02
N ASN A 26 17.09 -64.66 19.99
CA ASN A 26 17.99 -65.09 21.10
C ASN A 26 19.22 -66.01 20.89
N THR A 27 20.39 -65.52 21.34
CA THR A 27 21.33 -66.22 22.25
C THR A 27 22.27 -65.22 22.95
N LEU A 28 22.61 -65.51 24.21
CA LEU A 28 23.26 -64.63 25.22
C LEU A 28 24.80 -64.73 25.26
N LEU A 29 25.45 -63.55 25.33
CA LEU A 29 26.64 -63.06 26.07
C LEU A 29 27.86 -63.97 26.39
N PRO A 30 29.07 -63.36 26.36
CA PRO A 30 29.99 -63.43 27.50
C PRO A 30 30.46 -62.08 28.08
N SER A 31 30.44 -62.05 29.41
CA SER A 31 31.19 -61.29 30.43
C SER A 31 31.70 -59.85 30.18
N THR A 32 31.06 -58.98 30.96
CA THR A 32 31.33 -57.56 31.21
C THR A 32 32.55 -57.34 32.11
N ARG A 33 33.78 -57.36 31.57
CA ARG A 33 34.91 -56.68 32.26
C ARG A 33 36.05 -56.18 31.37
N SER A 34 36.09 -56.50 30.06
CA SER A 34 37.13 -55.98 29.15
C SER A 34 36.67 -54.88 28.17
N LEU A 35 35.37 -54.67 27.97
CA LEU A 35 34.86 -53.61 27.06
C LEU A 35 34.83 -52.20 27.67
N ARG A 36 34.81 -52.05 28.99
CA ARG A 36 34.75 -50.72 29.64
C ARG A 36 36.06 -49.94 29.63
N ARG A 37 37.22 -50.57 29.34
CA ARG A 37 38.50 -49.85 29.20
C ARG A 37 38.84 -49.43 27.77
N LYS A 38 38.26 -50.09 26.74
CA LYS A 38 38.46 -49.69 25.34
C LYS A 38 37.48 -48.60 24.88
N ALA A 39 36.24 -48.60 25.37
CA ALA A 39 35.26 -47.55 25.03
C ALA A 39 35.59 -46.16 25.64
N PHE A 40 36.21 -46.14 26.84
CA PHE A 40 36.60 -44.88 27.51
C PHE A 40 37.79 -44.18 26.85
N MET A 41 38.72 -44.95 26.26
CA MET A 41 39.87 -44.40 25.52
C MET A 41 39.48 -43.87 24.13
N THR A 42 38.54 -44.51 23.43
CA THR A 42 38.04 -43.99 22.15
C THR A 42 37.17 -42.73 22.30
N PHE A 43 36.37 -42.61 23.37
CA PHE A 43 35.59 -41.40 23.64
C PHE A 43 36.45 -40.19 24.01
N PHE A 44 37.52 -40.39 24.79
CA PHE A 44 38.48 -39.31 25.09
C PHE A 44 39.28 -38.89 23.86
N SER A 45 39.64 -39.84 22.97
CA SER A 45 40.35 -39.50 21.73
C SER A 45 39.48 -38.73 20.73
N LEU A 46 38.18 -39.06 20.62
CA LEU A 46 37.27 -38.31 19.74
C LEU A 46 36.89 -36.94 20.33
N SER A 47 36.73 -36.81 21.65
CA SER A 47 36.42 -35.50 22.25
C SER A 47 37.62 -34.57 22.24
N LEU A 48 38.85 -35.10 22.38
CA LEU A 48 40.07 -34.30 22.22
C LEU A 48 40.31 -33.93 20.75
N LEU A 49 39.98 -34.81 19.80
CA LEU A 49 40.05 -34.48 18.37
C LEU A 49 39.00 -33.41 17.99
N PHE A 50 37.77 -33.50 18.51
CA PHE A 50 36.74 -32.47 18.33
C PHE A 50 37.09 -31.16 19.03
N PHE A 51 37.71 -31.20 20.21
CA PHE A 51 38.15 -30.00 20.93
C PHE A 51 39.37 -29.35 20.26
N LEU A 52 40.29 -30.14 19.68
CA LEU A 52 41.39 -29.62 18.87
C LEU A 52 40.93 -29.15 17.49
N LEU A 53 39.91 -29.78 16.89
CA LEU A 53 39.27 -29.28 15.65
C LEU A 53 38.48 -28.00 15.94
N TYR A 54 37.81 -27.91 17.09
CA TYR A 54 37.13 -26.70 17.56
C TYR A 54 38.12 -25.60 17.88
N LEU A 55 39.26 -25.89 18.53
CA LEU A 55 40.34 -24.92 18.77
C LEU A 55 41.04 -24.49 17.47
N LYS A 56 41.14 -25.38 16.47
CA LYS A 56 41.73 -25.06 15.17
C LYS A 56 40.74 -24.31 14.27
N LEU A 57 39.44 -24.59 14.35
CA LEU A 57 38.38 -23.79 13.71
C LEU A 57 38.22 -22.44 14.41
N SER A 58 38.28 -22.38 15.74
CA SER A 58 38.24 -21.12 16.49
C SER A 58 39.50 -20.28 16.34
N ASN A 59 40.66 -20.90 16.07
CA ASN A 59 41.90 -20.17 15.75
C ASN A 59 42.00 -19.81 14.26
N VAL A 60 41.37 -20.56 13.35
CA VAL A 60 41.18 -20.14 11.95
C VAL A 60 40.16 -18.98 11.88
N ASP A 61 39.16 -18.98 12.77
CA ASP A 61 38.26 -17.84 13.00
C ASP A 61 38.90 -16.68 13.77
N GLN A 62 40.15 -16.80 14.27
CA GLN A 62 40.90 -15.67 14.87
C GLN A 62 42.04 -15.15 13.99
N GLU A 63 42.53 -15.93 13.02
CA GLU A 63 43.47 -15.45 11.98
C GLU A 63 42.78 -15.04 10.67
N HIS A 64 41.49 -15.35 10.46
CA HIS A 64 40.65 -14.69 9.44
C HIS A 64 39.80 -13.52 9.97
N ASN A 65 39.68 -13.35 11.30
CA ASN A 65 39.07 -12.17 11.91
C ASN A 65 40.03 -11.00 12.14
N HIS A 66 41.25 -11.05 11.61
CA HIS A 66 42.17 -9.91 11.54
C HIS A 66 42.39 -9.34 10.13
N GLN A 67 41.54 -9.73 9.16
CA GLN A 67 41.48 -9.11 7.82
C GLN A 67 40.08 -8.73 7.33
N ILE A 68 39.06 -8.77 8.22
CA ILE A 68 37.69 -8.33 7.91
C ILE A 68 37.28 -7.07 8.71
N ASP A 69 38.17 -6.52 9.54
CA ASP A 69 37.87 -5.34 10.38
C ASP A 69 38.51 -4.02 9.87
N GLU A 70 38.73 -3.89 8.57
CA GLU A 70 39.19 -2.64 7.93
C GLU A 70 38.36 -2.16 6.71
N SER A 71 37.19 -2.77 6.42
CA SER A 71 36.35 -2.32 5.28
C SER A 71 34.97 -1.76 5.61
N PHE A 72 34.56 -1.74 6.88
CA PHE A 72 33.44 -0.92 7.36
C PHE A 72 33.95 0.27 8.20
N GLN A 73 34.92 1.02 7.67
CA GLN A 73 34.89 2.45 7.93
C GLN A 73 33.56 2.94 7.37
N GLN A 74 32.66 3.39 8.24
CA GLN A 74 31.47 4.14 7.88
C GLN A 74 31.93 5.24 6.90
N LYS A 75 31.75 5.03 5.59
CA LYS A 75 32.28 5.94 4.58
C LYS A 75 31.72 7.31 4.92
N LYS A 76 32.60 8.23 5.32
CA LYS A 76 32.20 9.55 5.79
C LYS A 76 31.48 10.25 4.64
N THR A 77 30.15 10.32 4.71
CA THR A 77 29.34 10.99 3.71
C THR A 77 29.61 12.48 3.77
N ASN A 78 29.97 13.06 2.63
CA ASN A 78 30.29 14.47 2.51
C ASN A 78 29.02 15.23 2.13
N ASN A 79 28.64 16.20 2.96
CA ASN A 79 27.47 17.03 2.72
C ASN A 79 27.80 18.14 1.73
N ILE A 80 26.92 18.29 0.74
CA ILE A 80 26.82 19.47 -0.13
C ILE A 80 25.58 20.23 0.33
N THR A 81 25.74 21.32 1.07
CA THR A 81 24.60 22.04 1.66
C THR A 81 24.22 23.26 0.83
N ILE A 82 23.04 23.26 0.21
CA ILE A 82 22.56 24.39 -0.60
C ILE A 82 21.42 25.09 0.15
N TYR A 83 21.66 26.36 0.54
CA TYR A 83 20.65 27.20 1.20
C TYR A 83 19.78 27.99 0.21
N ASP A 84 20.33 28.38 -0.94
CA ASP A 84 19.62 29.13 -1.97
C ASP A 84 20.24 28.84 -3.35
N PHE A 85 19.44 28.32 -4.29
CA PHE A 85 19.93 28.04 -5.64
C PHE A 85 20.22 29.31 -6.43
N TYR A 86 19.65 30.47 -6.06
CA TYR A 86 19.90 31.76 -6.70
C TYR A 86 21.05 32.55 -6.04
N LYS A 87 21.50 32.14 -4.84
CA LYS A 87 22.60 32.79 -4.09
C LYS A 87 23.61 31.75 -3.59
N LYS A 88 24.31 31.12 -4.53
CA LYS A 88 25.31 30.09 -4.21
C LYS A 88 26.49 30.68 -3.41
N PRO A 89 27.09 29.89 -2.51
CA PRO A 89 28.19 30.34 -1.67
C PRO A 89 29.44 30.72 -2.47
N ASP A 90 30.24 31.66 -1.95
CA ASP A 90 31.51 32.04 -2.55
C ASP A 90 32.52 30.87 -2.45
N LEU A 91 32.90 30.36 -3.62
CA LEU A 91 33.76 29.18 -3.79
C LEU A 91 35.25 29.47 -3.54
N THR A 92 35.60 30.66 -3.04
CA THR A 92 36.95 31.04 -2.60
C THR A 92 37.37 30.41 -1.26
N THR A 93 36.41 29.87 -0.50
CA THR A 93 36.63 29.21 0.80
C THR A 93 37.35 27.85 0.70
N THR A 94 37.92 27.38 1.83
CA THR A 94 38.62 26.08 2.01
C THR A 94 37.66 24.88 1.95
N ILE A 95 37.03 24.69 0.79
CA ILE A 95 36.18 23.55 0.47
C ILE A 95 36.94 22.67 -0.54
N SER A 96 36.78 21.34 -0.49
CA SER A 96 37.46 20.44 -1.43
C SER A 96 37.06 20.70 -2.89
N THR A 97 37.94 20.41 -3.85
CA THR A 97 37.70 20.61 -5.30
C THR A 97 36.41 19.93 -5.77
N ASN A 98 36.15 18.70 -5.33
CA ASN A 98 34.95 17.92 -5.68
C ASN A 98 33.67 18.59 -5.16
N GLN A 99 33.67 19.11 -3.93
CA GLN A 99 32.53 19.84 -3.38
C GLN A 99 32.28 21.14 -4.17
N LYS A 100 33.32 21.87 -4.58
CA LYS A 100 33.18 23.06 -5.45
C LYS A 100 32.54 22.72 -6.80
N GLU A 101 32.82 21.54 -7.34
CA GLU A 101 32.23 21.05 -8.59
C GLU A 101 30.73 20.75 -8.43
N PHE A 102 30.32 20.08 -7.35
CA PHE A 102 28.91 19.86 -7.02
C PHE A 102 28.15 21.19 -6.87
N TYR A 103 28.70 22.16 -6.12
CA TYR A 103 28.06 23.48 -5.99
C TYR A 103 27.86 24.19 -7.33
N LYS A 104 28.75 24.02 -8.31
CA LYS A 104 28.59 24.61 -9.65
C LYS A 104 27.51 23.88 -10.46
N ARG A 105 27.49 22.54 -10.42
CA ARG A 105 26.65 21.71 -11.28
C ARG A 105 25.22 21.56 -10.79
N ILE A 106 25.02 21.38 -9.49
CA ILE A 106 23.69 21.12 -8.93
C ILE A 106 22.87 22.40 -8.98
N ASN A 107 21.83 22.41 -9.83
CA ASN A 107 20.91 23.53 -10.00
C ASN A 107 19.48 23.00 -10.10
N LEU A 108 18.51 23.83 -9.75
CA LEU A 108 17.11 23.55 -10.07
C LEU A 108 16.93 23.53 -11.59
N ARG A 109 16.15 22.57 -12.07
CA ARG A 109 15.70 22.57 -13.45
C ARG A 109 14.58 23.60 -13.62
N PRO A 110 14.67 24.50 -14.61
CA PRO A 110 13.57 25.42 -14.89
C PRO A 110 12.34 24.60 -15.32
N THR A 111 11.17 24.93 -14.76
CA THR A 111 9.91 24.38 -15.24
C THR A 111 9.72 24.76 -16.70
N SER A 112 9.37 23.79 -17.53
CA SER A 112 8.96 24.10 -18.91
C SER A 112 7.70 24.96 -18.83
N PRO A 113 7.58 26.06 -19.61
CA PRO A 113 6.41 26.93 -19.59
C PRO A 113 5.21 26.18 -20.15
N TYR A 114 4.52 25.46 -19.27
CA TYR A 114 3.23 24.86 -19.55
C TYR A 114 2.18 25.72 -18.84
N SER A 115 1.73 26.77 -19.52
CA SER A 115 0.83 27.75 -18.92
C SER A 115 -0.63 27.36 -19.18
N ILE A 116 -1.20 26.59 -18.27
CA ILE A 116 -2.65 26.65 -18.08
C ILE A 116 -2.93 27.87 -17.19
N PRO A 117 -3.93 28.69 -17.52
CA PRO A 117 -4.39 29.72 -16.59
C PRO A 117 -4.72 29.07 -15.25
N LYS A 118 -3.95 29.41 -14.21
CA LYS A 118 -4.05 28.79 -12.87
C LYS A 118 -5.48 28.82 -12.33
N GLU A 119 -6.22 29.90 -12.61
CA GLU A 119 -7.62 30.05 -12.21
C GLU A 119 -8.52 28.96 -12.80
N ASN A 120 -8.44 28.71 -14.12
CA ASN A 120 -9.24 27.68 -14.78
C ASN A 120 -8.90 26.27 -14.28
N PHE A 121 -7.62 26.00 -14.04
CA PHE A 121 -7.19 24.70 -13.51
C PHE A 121 -7.69 24.46 -12.09
N SER A 122 -7.57 25.45 -11.22
CA SER A 122 -8.06 25.38 -9.84
C SER A 122 -9.58 25.22 -9.77
N LEU A 123 -10.33 25.92 -10.63
CA LEU A 123 -11.78 25.74 -10.75
C LEU A 123 -12.13 24.31 -11.15
N TRP A 124 -11.51 23.80 -12.23
CA TRP A 124 -11.75 22.44 -12.70
C TRP A 124 -11.43 21.38 -11.63
N ILE A 125 -10.27 21.48 -10.95
CA ILE A 125 -9.91 20.52 -9.90
C ILE A 125 -10.95 20.50 -8.78
N ASN A 126 -11.43 21.68 -8.36
CA ASN A 126 -12.41 21.79 -7.28
C ASN A 126 -13.75 21.17 -7.68
N GLU A 127 -14.24 21.46 -8.89
CA GLU A 127 -15.46 20.88 -9.46
C GLU A 127 -15.32 19.36 -9.61
N GLN A 128 -14.21 18.89 -10.18
CA GLN A 128 -13.94 17.47 -10.37
C GLN A 128 -13.85 16.72 -9.04
N SER A 129 -13.37 17.36 -7.97
CA SER A 129 -13.34 16.77 -6.63
C SER A 129 -14.73 16.56 -6.06
N GLN A 130 -15.63 17.52 -6.23
CA GLN A 130 -17.03 17.40 -5.80
C GLN A 130 -17.75 16.29 -6.59
N LEU A 131 -17.59 16.29 -7.92
CA LEU A 131 -18.14 15.24 -8.78
C LEU A 131 -17.60 13.87 -8.41
N SER A 132 -16.29 13.75 -8.16
CA SER A 132 -15.67 12.47 -7.76
C SER A 132 -16.27 11.95 -6.46
N PHE A 133 -16.50 12.83 -5.46
CA PHE A 133 -17.15 12.45 -4.22
C PHE A 133 -18.58 11.93 -4.44
N GLU A 134 -19.37 12.62 -5.26
CA GLU A 134 -20.73 12.18 -5.62
C GLU A 134 -20.72 10.83 -6.36
N ARG A 135 -19.82 10.66 -7.33
CA ARG A 135 -19.67 9.40 -8.10
C ARG A 135 -19.24 8.23 -7.23
N ILE A 136 -18.41 8.46 -6.22
CA ILE A 136 -18.10 7.44 -5.20
C ILE A 136 -19.40 7.00 -4.51
N LEU A 137 -20.18 7.94 -3.95
CA LEU A 137 -21.40 7.60 -3.21
C LEU A 137 -22.47 6.91 -4.08
N LEU A 138 -22.54 7.24 -5.37
CA LEU A 138 -23.46 6.58 -6.31
C LEU A 138 -23.13 5.09 -6.52
N ASN A 139 -21.89 4.68 -6.28
CA ASN A 139 -21.45 3.28 -6.37
C ASN A 139 -21.50 2.54 -5.02
N ILE A 140 -22.02 3.16 -3.95
CA ILE A 140 -22.18 2.53 -2.64
C ILE A 140 -23.67 2.34 -2.34
N ALA A 141 -24.13 1.10 -2.23
CA ALA A 141 -25.53 0.81 -1.95
C ALA A 141 -25.95 1.34 -0.58
N ASP A 142 -26.78 2.38 -0.60
CA ASP A 142 -27.37 3.00 0.57
C ASP A 142 -28.77 3.47 0.22
N GLU A 143 -29.78 2.86 0.83
CA GLU A 143 -31.21 3.15 0.61
C GLU A 143 -31.58 4.63 0.81
N ASN A 144 -30.79 5.39 1.58
CA ASN A 144 -31.03 6.80 1.82
C ASN A 144 -30.46 7.71 0.72
N HIS A 145 -29.56 7.19 -0.12
CA HIS A 145 -28.78 8.00 -1.07
C HIS A 145 -28.96 7.58 -2.53
N ASN A 146 -29.26 6.31 -2.81
CA ASN A 146 -29.46 5.81 -4.17
C ASN A 146 -30.40 4.61 -4.24
N ASP A 147 -30.67 4.16 -5.47
CA ASP A 147 -31.62 3.11 -5.79
C ASP A 147 -30.96 1.79 -6.24
N LEU A 148 -29.67 1.59 -5.95
CA LEU A 148 -28.94 0.37 -6.30
C LEU A 148 -29.63 -0.89 -5.75
N MET A 149 -30.15 -0.80 -4.53
CA MET A 149 -30.84 -1.90 -3.86
C MET A 149 -32.16 -2.26 -4.56
N SER A 150 -33.01 -1.25 -4.81
CA SER A 150 -34.34 -1.46 -5.38
C SER A 150 -34.32 -1.76 -6.88
N LYS A 151 -33.39 -1.18 -7.64
CA LYS A 151 -33.28 -1.39 -9.09
C LYS A 151 -32.45 -2.60 -9.48
N PHE A 152 -31.40 -2.91 -8.73
CA PHE A 152 -30.39 -3.88 -9.15
C PHE A 152 -30.13 -5.00 -8.14
N ASN A 153 -30.95 -5.08 -7.07
CA ASN A 153 -30.83 -6.11 -6.03
C ASN A 153 -29.42 -6.16 -5.42
N VAL A 154 -28.82 -4.98 -5.26
CA VAL A 154 -27.53 -4.82 -4.55
C VAL A 154 -27.81 -4.84 -3.05
N THR A 155 -26.98 -5.54 -2.27
CA THR A 155 -27.12 -5.56 -0.81
C THR A 155 -26.67 -4.24 -0.20
N GLU A 156 -27.30 -3.80 0.88
CA GLU A 156 -26.92 -2.58 1.59
C GLU A 156 -25.45 -2.62 2.08
N GLY A 157 -24.73 -1.51 1.92
CA GLY A 157 -23.32 -1.39 2.32
C GLY A 157 -22.34 -2.00 1.31
N VAL A 158 -22.83 -2.52 0.18
CA VAL A 158 -22.00 -2.99 -0.92
C VAL A 158 -21.42 -1.80 -1.68
N ILE A 159 -20.13 -1.88 -1.98
CA ILE A 159 -19.43 -0.95 -2.87
C ILE A 159 -19.17 -1.70 -4.17
N ILE A 160 -19.85 -1.30 -5.25
CA ILE A 160 -19.57 -1.88 -6.57
C ILE A 160 -18.30 -1.25 -7.15
N ALA A 161 -17.48 -2.03 -7.87
CA ALA A 161 -16.31 -1.49 -8.54
C ALA A 161 -16.71 -0.51 -9.65
N SER A 162 -17.75 -0.85 -10.42
CA SER A 162 -18.32 0.00 -11.47
C SER A 162 -19.79 -0.39 -11.74
N PRO A 163 -20.63 0.54 -12.23
CA PRO A 163 -21.97 0.22 -12.74
C PRO A 163 -21.97 -0.61 -14.04
N SER A 164 -20.80 -0.80 -14.68
CA SER A 164 -20.67 -1.55 -15.92
C SER A 164 -20.99 -3.03 -15.75
N LYS A 165 -21.95 -3.54 -16.53
CA LYS A 165 -22.44 -4.93 -16.51
C LYS A 165 -22.01 -5.75 -17.72
N SER A 166 -21.28 -5.15 -18.66
CA SER A 166 -20.84 -5.82 -19.88
C SER A 166 -19.71 -5.05 -20.55
N LYS A 167 -18.66 -5.77 -20.97
CA LYS A 167 -17.51 -5.23 -21.74
C LYS A 167 -16.86 -3.96 -21.14
N PRO A 168 -16.27 -4.05 -19.94
CA PRO A 168 -16.17 -5.23 -19.09
C PRO A 168 -17.33 -5.31 -18.08
N ASP A 169 -17.59 -6.49 -17.53
CA ASP A 169 -18.57 -6.66 -16.44
C ASP A 169 -17.87 -6.51 -15.09
N TYR A 170 -18.08 -5.36 -14.45
CA TYR A 170 -17.46 -4.95 -13.18
C TYR A 170 -18.51 -4.69 -12.09
N PHE A 171 -19.76 -5.15 -12.30
CA PHE A 171 -20.86 -4.99 -11.35
C PHE A 171 -20.77 -6.00 -10.18
N TYR A 172 -19.62 -5.98 -9.50
CA TYR A 172 -19.28 -6.84 -8.37
C TYR A 172 -18.65 -5.99 -7.27
N GLN A 173 -18.52 -6.57 -6.09
CA GLN A 173 -17.79 -5.96 -4.99
C GLN A 173 -16.48 -6.69 -4.77
N TRP A 174 -15.38 -5.96 -4.88
CA TRP A 174 -14.06 -6.44 -4.52
C TRP A 174 -13.72 -5.99 -3.11
N ILE A 175 -13.06 -6.86 -2.33
CA ILE A 175 -12.63 -6.51 -0.98
C ILE A 175 -11.57 -5.40 -1.02
N ARG A 176 -10.65 -5.44 -1.99
CA ARG A 176 -9.64 -4.39 -2.23
C ARG A 176 -10.30 -3.03 -2.51
N ASP A 177 -11.10 -2.95 -3.57
CA ASP A 177 -11.74 -1.71 -4.03
C ASP A 177 -12.62 -1.08 -2.95
N GLY A 178 -13.46 -1.90 -2.30
CA GLY A 178 -14.31 -1.46 -1.22
C GLY A 178 -13.51 -0.92 -0.02
N SER A 179 -12.41 -1.59 0.34
CA SER A 179 -11.54 -1.14 1.43
C SER A 179 -10.85 0.19 1.11
N ILE A 180 -10.23 0.30 -0.07
CA ILE A 180 -9.54 1.53 -0.50
C ILE A 180 -10.51 2.71 -0.56
N CYS A 181 -11.67 2.51 -1.17
CA CYS A 181 -12.74 3.50 -1.25
C CYS A 181 -13.20 3.93 0.16
N MET A 182 -13.42 2.97 1.06
CA MET A 182 -13.91 3.28 2.40
C MET A 182 -12.84 3.96 3.27
N ASN A 183 -11.56 3.63 3.10
CA ASN A 183 -10.47 4.31 3.79
C ASN A 183 -10.39 5.79 3.40
N SER A 184 -10.61 6.08 2.12
CA SER A 184 -10.72 7.45 1.58
C SER A 184 -11.86 8.24 2.25
N LEU A 185 -13.07 7.67 2.29
CA LEU A 185 -14.24 8.29 2.92
C LEU A 185 -14.06 8.47 4.43
N SER A 186 -13.51 7.47 5.11
CA SER A 186 -13.28 7.49 6.56
C SER A 186 -12.33 8.60 6.99
N SER A 187 -11.36 8.94 6.14
CA SER A 187 -10.37 10.00 6.40
C SER A 187 -10.93 11.42 6.30
N ASN A 188 -12.15 11.56 5.77
CA ASN A 188 -12.88 12.82 5.62
C ASN A 188 -14.23 12.79 6.38
N LEU A 189 -14.38 11.86 7.33
CA LEU A 189 -15.60 11.68 8.12
C LEU A 189 -15.92 12.90 8.99
N LEU A 190 -14.90 13.61 9.45
CA LEU A 190 -15.03 14.69 10.41
C LEU A 190 -15.22 16.04 9.70
N ILE A 191 -16.17 16.84 10.20
CA ILE A 191 -16.46 18.20 9.73
C ILE A 191 -16.13 19.21 10.82
N MET A 192 -15.54 20.35 10.45
CA MET A 192 -15.30 21.44 11.38
C MET A 192 -16.57 22.29 11.51
N SER A 193 -17.19 22.31 12.68
CA SER A 193 -18.38 23.13 12.93
C SER A 193 -18.01 24.43 13.65
N SER A 194 -18.22 25.56 12.98
CA SER A 194 -17.98 26.92 13.48
C SER A 194 -19.17 27.51 14.25
N HIS A 195 -19.72 26.78 15.22
CA HIS A 195 -20.95 27.19 15.92
C HIS A 195 -20.80 27.15 17.45
N ASP A 196 -19.81 27.84 17.99
CA ASP A 196 -19.90 28.27 19.37
C ASP A 196 -19.35 29.69 19.55
N VAL A 197 -20.08 30.51 20.30
CA VAL A 197 -19.80 31.92 20.62
C VAL A 197 -18.51 32.06 21.46
N HIS A 198 -17.89 30.94 21.83
CA HIS A 198 -16.70 30.83 22.68
C HIS A 198 -15.43 30.29 21.98
N GLN A 199 -15.33 30.32 20.65
CA GLN A 199 -14.09 30.01 19.90
C GLN A 199 -13.41 28.65 20.20
N LYS A 200 -14.16 27.62 20.59
CA LYS A 200 -13.67 26.24 20.52
C LYS A 200 -14.28 25.57 19.29
N GLU A 201 -13.45 25.28 18.30
CA GLU A 201 -13.83 24.49 17.13
C GLU A 201 -14.38 23.14 17.61
N LYS A 202 -15.65 22.87 17.35
CA LYS A 202 -16.26 21.58 17.68
C LYS A 202 -16.17 20.67 16.46
N VAL A 203 -15.49 19.54 16.61
CA VAL A 203 -15.43 18.49 15.60
C VAL A 203 -16.81 17.82 15.53
N GLY A 204 -17.45 17.89 14.37
CA GLY A 204 -18.69 17.17 14.06
C GLY A 204 -18.41 15.92 13.23
N ILE A 205 -19.37 14.99 13.20
CA ILE A 205 -19.33 13.79 12.36
C ILE A 205 -20.29 14.00 11.18
N ASN A 206 -19.82 13.77 9.95
CA ASN A 206 -20.68 13.78 8.77
C ASN A 206 -21.65 12.60 8.81
N LYS A 207 -22.96 12.87 8.95
CA LYS A 207 -24.00 11.84 9.09
C LYS A 207 -24.13 10.90 7.88
N THR A 208 -23.96 11.43 6.67
CA THR A 208 -23.99 10.62 5.44
C THR A 208 -22.83 9.64 5.41
N LEU A 209 -21.62 10.12 5.68
CA LEU A 209 -20.43 9.27 5.71
C LEU A 209 -20.47 8.28 6.87
N SER A 210 -20.92 8.68 8.07
CA SER A 210 -21.04 7.77 9.20
C SER A 210 -22.01 6.63 8.91
N THR A 211 -23.17 6.93 8.30
CA THR A 211 -24.17 5.93 7.92
C THR A 211 -23.61 4.97 6.87
N THR A 212 -22.92 5.52 5.85
CA THR A 212 -22.27 4.75 4.78
C THR A 212 -21.20 3.79 5.34
N ILE A 213 -20.35 4.28 6.24
CA ILE A 213 -19.31 3.49 6.91
C ILE A 213 -19.92 2.34 7.71
N LEU A 214 -20.97 2.60 8.52
CA LEU A 214 -21.60 1.56 9.34
C LEU A 214 -22.22 0.45 8.47
N LYS A 215 -22.84 0.82 7.34
CA LYS A 215 -23.40 -0.13 6.37
C LYS A 215 -22.31 -0.99 5.72
N TYR A 216 -21.20 -0.39 5.31
CA TYR A 216 -20.03 -1.11 4.79
C TYR A 216 -19.43 -2.09 5.82
N LEU A 217 -19.29 -1.68 7.07
CA LEU A 217 -18.76 -2.54 8.12
C LEU A 217 -19.69 -3.73 8.39
N ASN A 218 -21.01 -3.51 8.34
CA ASN A 218 -22.00 -4.58 8.46
C ASN A 218 -21.89 -5.55 7.27
N ASN A 219 -21.75 -5.03 6.05
CA ASN A 219 -21.52 -5.85 4.86
C ASN A 219 -20.24 -6.69 4.99
N SER A 220 -19.12 -6.06 5.39
CA SER A 220 -17.83 -6.72 5.62
C SER A 220 -17.93 -7.83 6.67
N TYR A 221 -18.62 -7.58 7.78
CA TYR A 221 -18.90 -8.59 8.80
C TYR A 221 -19.64 -9.80 8.21
N ASN A 222 -20.63 -9.57 7.35
CA ASN A 222 -21.39 -10.65 6.72
C ASN A 222 -20.53 -11.46 5.75
N LEU A 223 -19.75 -10.82 4.89
CA LEU A 223 -18.93 -11.51 3.89
C LEU A 223 -17.90 -12.47 4.51
N GLN A 224 -17.25 -12.10 5.62
CA GLN A 224 -16.31 -13.00 6.33
C GLN A 224 -16.98 -14.31 6.80
N ARG A 225 -18.32 -14.32 6.91
CA ARG A 225 -19.12 -15.43 7.44
C ARG A 225 -19.83 -16.22 6.34
N LEU A 226 -19.49 -15.99 5.08
CA LEU A 226 -20.01 -16.73 3.93
C LEU A 226 -18.94 -17.65 3.34
N ASP A 227 -19.36 -18.81 2.87
CA ASP A 227 -18.50 -19.73 2.12
C ASP A 227 -18.26 -19.20 0.70
N ASN A 228 -17.10 -19.49 0.13
CA ASN A 228 -16.73 -19.12 -1.23
C ASN A 228 -15.73 -20.12 -1.82
N PRO A 229 -15.36 -19.97 -3.11
CA PRO A 229 -14.39 -20.86 -3.75
C PRO A 229 -12.99 -20.85 -3.13
N SER A 230 -12.50 -19.76 -2.53
CA SER A 230 -11.24 -19.75 -1.78
C SER A 230 -11.30 -20.54 -0.46
N GLY A 231 -12.47 -20.69 0.17
CA GLY A 231 -12.60 -21.47 1.39
C GLY A 231 -13.90 -21.33 2.16
N LYS A 232 -13.90 -21.94 3.35
CA LYS A 232 -15.02 -21.92 4.29
C LYS A 232 -15.02 -20.65 5.13
N SER A 233 -16.22 -20.23 5.52
CA SER A 233 -16.43 -19.08 6.40
C SER A 233 -15.75 -19.22 7.76
N ILE A 234 -15.48 -18.08 8.42
CA ILE A 234 -14.85 -18.05 9.75
C ILE A 234 -15.67 -18.76 10.84
N THR A 235 -16.96 -19.02 10.62
CA THR A 235 -17.83 -19.75 11.55
C THR A 235 -17.67 -21.26 11.41
N ILE A 236 -17.26 -21.74 10.23
CA ILE A 236 -17.11 -23.17 9.91
C ILE A 236 -15.66 -23.62 10.07
N ASN A 237 -14.68 -22.86 9.57
CA ASN A 237 -13.26 -23.20 9.66
C ASN A 237 -12.45 -22.04 10.23
N LYS A 238 -12.15 -22.11 11.52
CA LYS A 238 -11.37 -21.10 12.26
C LYS A 238 -9.85 -21.31 12.21
N ASP A 239 -9.42 -22.43 11.64
CA ASP A 239 -8.03 -22.87 11.65
C ASP A 239 -7.30 -22.46 10.37
N SER A 240 -7.96 -22.57 9.21
CA SER A 240 -7.39 -22.12 7.94
C SER A 240 -7.79 -20.69 7.58
N LEU A 241 -9.06 -20.30 7.69
CA LEU A 241 -9.55 -18.97 7.26
C LEU A 241 -9.35 -18.64 5.76
N THR A 242 -9.05 -19.62 4.89
CA THR A 242 -8.74 -19.35 3.46
C THR A 242 -9.85 -18.65 2.70
N GLY A 243 -11.11 -18.75 3.16
CA GLY A 243 -12.24 -18.02 2.60
C GLY A 243 -12.09 -16.49 2.65
N LEU A 244 -11.24 -15.95 3.54
CA LEU A 244 -10.98 -14.50 3.60
C LEU A 244 -10.15 -13.99 2.42
N GLY A 245 -9.42 -14.87 1.71
CA GLY A 245 -8.68 -14.53 0.50
C GLY A 245 -9.51 -14.47 -0.78
N GLU A 246 -10.85 -14.60 -0.71
CA GLU A 246 -11.71 -14.43 -1.89
C GLU A 246 -11.69 -12.95 -2.35
N PRO A 247 -11.30 -12.66 -3.61
CA PRO A 247 -11.14 -11.29 -4.07
C PRO A 247 -12.47 -10.53 -4.16
N LYS A 248 -13.51 -11.20 -4.66
CA LYS A 248 -14.77 -10.55 -5.06
C LYS A 248 -16.01 -11.39 -4.84
N TRP A 249 -17.15 -10.71 -4.77
CA TRP A 249 -18.48 -11.28 -4.56
C TRP A 249 -19.48 -10.65 -5.53
N TYR A 250 -20.59 -11.35 -5.81
CA TYR A 250 -21.72 -10.69 -6.46
C TYR A 250 -22.24 -9.55 -5.58
N ALA A 251 -22.81 -8.52 -6.21
CA ALA A 251 -23.32 -7.33 -5.52
C ALA A 251 -24.48 -7.62 -4.54
N ASN A 252 -25.04 -8.83 -4.55
CA ASN A 252 -26.07 -9.31 -3.62
C ASN A 252 -25.51 -10.17 -2.46
N ASN A 253 -24.19 -10.11 -2.22
CA ASN A 253 -23.43 -10.91 -1.23
C ASN A 253 -23.37 -12.42 -1.51
N THR A 254 -23.77 -12.92 -2.67
CA THR A 254 -23.54 -14.32 -3.02
C THR A 254 -22.12 -14.57 -3.53
N ALA A 255 -21.60 -15.77 -3.29
CA ALA A 255 -20.24 -16.14 -3.69
C ALA A 255 -20.07 -16.11 -5.22
N PHE A 256 -18.97 -15.52 -5.69
CA PHE A 256 -18.62 -15.52 -7.11
C PHE A 256 -18.02 -16.88 -7.52
N ASN A 257 -18.88 -17.80 -7.96
CA ASN A 257 -18.51 -19.21 -8.19
C ASN A 257 -17.78 -19.51 -9.51
N LEU A 258 -17.45 -18.50 -10.32
CA LEU A 258 -16.75 -18.71 -11.59
C LEU A 258 -15.23 -18.73 -11.40
N HIS A 259 -14.50 -19.17 -12.42
CA HIS A 259 -13.03 -19.11 -12.42
C HIS A 259 -12.56 -17.66 -12.31
N TRP A 260 -11.50 -17.46 -11.51
CA TRP A 260 -10.95 -16.15 -11.19
C TRP A 260 -9.54 -16.31 -10.61
N GLY A 261 -8.72 -15.28 -10.70
CA GLY A 261 -7.42 -15.20 -10.05
C GLY A 261 -7.56 -15.08 -8.53
N ARG A 262 -7.79 -16.21 -7.86
CA ARG A 262 -7.94 -16.31 -6.40
C ARG A 262 -6.92 -17.30 -5.80
N PRO A 263 -6.52 -17.14 -4.53
CA PRO A 263 -6.87 -16.02 -3.64
C PRO A 263 -6.08 -14.74 -3.94
N GLN A 264 -6.57 -13.61 -3.43
CA GLN A 264 -5.86 -12.33 -3.36
C GLN A 264 -5.77 -11.89 -1.90
N ASN A 265 -4.55 -11.97 -1.33
CA ASN A 265 -4.33 -11.85 0.10
C ASN A 265 -4.12 -10.38 0.58
N ASP A 266 -4.23 -9.41 -0.31
CA ASP A 266 -4.22 -7.96 -0.03
C ASP A 266 -5.55 -7.46 0.55
N GLY A 267 -6.68 -8.06 0.14
CA GLY A 267 -8.02 -7.65 0.56
C GLY A 267 -8.22 -7.58 2.09
N PRO A 268 -7.96 -8.67 2.85
CA PRO A 268 -8.04 -8.65 4.32
C PRO A 268 -7.13 -7.62 4.98
N ALA A 269 -5.93 -7.39 4.42
CA ALA A 269 -5.01 -6.38 4.92
C ALA A 269 -5.52 -4.96 4.71
N LEU A 270 -6.02 -4.65 3.51
CA LEU A 270 -6.62 -3.34 3.21
C LEU A 270 -7.87 -3.08 4.05
N ARG A 271 -8.72 -4.09 4.26
CA ARG A 271 -9.88 -3.98 5.15
C ARG A 271 -9.45 -3.70 6.59
N THR A 272 -8.43 -4.40 7.08
CA THR A 272 -7.82 -4.14 8.40
C THR A 272 -7.28 -2.72 8.51
N ILE A 273 -6.48 -2.27 7.54
CA ILE A 273 -5.94 -0.90 7.50
C ILE A 273 -7.09 0.12 7.56
N THR A 274 -8.12 -0.08 6.75
CA THR A 274 -9.29 0.82 6.67
C THR A 274 -9.98 0.96 8.02
N VAL A 275 -10.31 -0.16 8.65
CA VAL A 275 -11.02 -0.15 9.94
C VAL A 275 -10.15 0.45 11.05
N LEU A 276 -8.87 0.08 11.14
CA LEU A 276 -7.97 0.61 12.15
C LEU A 276 -7.63 2.09 11.91
N ASN A 277 -7.58 2.56 10.66
CA ASN A 277 -7.44 3.98 10.36
C ASN A 277 -8.67 4.76 10.80
N LEU A 278 -9.88 4.25 10.57
CA LEU A 278 -11.11 4.85 11.07
C LEU A 278 -11.10 4.98 12.60
N LEU A 279 -10.80 3.89 13.32
CA LEU A 279 -10.76 3.91 14.79
C LEU A 279 -9.71 4.88 15.32
N ASN A 280 -8.51 4.90 14.72
CA ASN A 280 -7.48 5.88 15.08
C ASN A 280 -7.91 7.32 14.76
N HIS A 281 -8.55 7.57 13.62
CA HIS A 281 -9.01 8.91 13.24
C HIS A 281 -10.04 9.46 14.23
N LEU A 282 -10.94 8.61 14.74
CA LEU A 282 -11.87 8.95 15.81
C LEU A 282 -11.15 9.21 17.12
N ALA A 283 -10.27 8.30 17.54
CA ALA A 283 -9.53 8.42 18.80
C ALA A 283 -8.67 9.69 18.85
N SER A 284 -7.96 10.04 17.76
CA SER A 284 -7.16 11.27 17.65
C SER A 284 -8.00 12.55 17.78
N ASN A 285 -9.32 12.46 17.61
CA ASN A 285 -10.27 13.57 17.75
C ASN A 285 -11.15 13.44 19.00
N ASN A 286 -10.78 12.59 19.96
CA ASN A 286 -11.54 12.30 21.19
C ASN A 286 -12.96 11.76 20.92
N LEU A 287 -13.15 11.04 19.82
CA LEU A 287 -14.39 10.36 19.45
C LEU A 287 -14.22 8.86 19.56
N LYS A 288 -15.33 8.14 19.72
CA LYS A 288 -15.37 6.67 19.72
C LYS A 288 -16.31 6.15 18.63
N PHE A 289 -16.20 4.87 18.30
CA PHE A 289 -17.09 4.23 17.34
C PHE A 289 -18.58 4.35 17.73
N GLU A 290 -18.90 4.32 19.04
CA GLU A 290 -20.29 4.52 19.49
C GLU A 290 -20.87 5.87 19.05
N ASP A 291 -20.02 6.89 18.87
CA ASP A 291 -20.49 8.22 18.47
C ASP A 291 -20.96 8.24 17.00
N LEU A 292 -20.40 7.38 16.14
CA LEU A 292 -20.90 7.19 14.76
C LEU A 292 -22.31 6.59 14.79
N ILE A 293 -22.52 5.58 15.63
CA ILE A 293 -23.82 4.93 15.79
C ILE A 293 -24.83 5.96 16.30
N LYS A 294 -24.48 6.74 17.32
CA LYS A 294 -25.34 7.81 17.84
C LYS A 294 -25.72 8.79 16.72
N VAL A 295 -24.76 9.35 15.98
CA VAL A 295 -25.06 10.34 14.92
C VAL A 295 -25.91 9.74 13.79
N SER A 296 -25.66 8.49 13.42
CA SER A 296 -26.37 7.84 12.31
C SER A 296 -27.80 7.46 12.68
N PHE A 297 -28.02 6.97 13.90
CA PHE A 297 -29.32 6.46 14.37
C PHE A 297 -30.03 7.35 15.40
N SER A 298 -29.55 8.57 15.65
CA SER A 298 -30.33 9.56 16.40
C SER A 298 -31.58 9.89 15.61
N SER A 299 -32.71 9.37 16.08
CA SER A 299 -34.04 9.76 15.64
C SER A 299 -34.16 11.27 15.71
N SER A 300 -34.78 11.87 14.71
CA SER A 300 -35.33 13.22 14.80
C SER A 300 -36.42 13.26 15.87
N SER A 301 -36.03 13.24 17.14
CA SER A 301 -36.89 13.47 18.29
C SER A 301 -36.60 14.87 18.81
N ASP A 302 -37.08 15.87 18.08
CA ASP A 302 -37.48 17.14 18.68
C ASP A 302 -38.94 17.39 18.31
N ASN A 303 -39.73 17.60 19.35
CA ASN A 303 -41.18 17.86 19.42
C ASN A 303 -42.15 16.67 19.31
N SER A 304 -42.29 15.93 20.41
CA SER A 304 -43.60 15.88 21.08
C SER A 304 -43.45 15.39 22.52
N ASN A 305 -43.84 16.24 23.48
CA ASN A 305 -44.39 15.74 24.73
C ASN A 305 -45.51 14.76 24.40
N ASN A 306 -45.37 13.49 24.77
CA ASN A 306 -46.51 12.69 25.19
C ASN A 306 -46.03 11.47 25.97
N ASN A 307 -46.34 11.48 27.25
CA ASN A 307 -46.53 10.29 28.06
C ASN A 307 -47.42 9.32 27.28
N ASN A 308 -46.92 8.14 26.96
CA ASN A 308 -47.69 6.91 27.05
C ASN A 308 -46.77 5.70 27.00
N ASN A 309 -46.80 4.94 28.10
CA ASN A 309 -46.41 3.54 28.16
C ASN A 309 -47.13 2.77 27.05
N ASN A 310 -46.38 2.27 26.07
CA ASN A 310 -46.74 1.08 25.33
C ASN A 310 -45.48 0.42 24.78
N ASN A 311 -45.10 -0.67 25.46
CA ASN A 311 -44.21 -1.69 24.93
C ASN A 311 -44.85 -2.28 23.66
N ASN A 312 -44.41 -1.80 22.50
CA ASN A 312 -44.54 -2.52 21.24
C ASN A 312 -43.21 -2.41 20.49
N ASN A 313 -42.32 -3.36 20.80
CA ASN A 313 -41.14 -3.68 20.02
C ASN A 313 -41.57 -4.10 18.62
N ASN A 314 -41.54 -3.18 17.66
CA ASN A 314 -41.57 -3.47 16.23
C ASN A 314 -40.80 -2.36 15.48
N ASN A 315 -39.48 -2.32 15.67
CA ASN A 315 -38.55 -1.61 14.78
C ASN A 315 -37.47 -2.61 14.34
N ASN A 316 -37.72 -3.31 13.24
CA ASN A 316 -36.79 -4.24 12.57
C ASN A 316 -35.73 -3.48 11.73
N ASN A 317 -35.23 -2.34 12.20
CA ASN A 317 -34.17 -1.60 11.50
C ASN A 317 -32.80 -1.95 12.11
N ASN A 318 -32.11 -2.88 11.43
CA ASN A 318 -30.67 -3.21 11.48
C ASN A 318 -29.93 -2.99 12.81
N LYS A 319 -29.98 -3.99 13.69
CA LYS A 319 -29.04 -4.10 14.80
C LYS A 319 -27.66 -4.46 14.25
N LEU A 320 -26.76 -3.48 14.15
CA LEU A 320 -25.36 -3.71 13.82
C LEU A 320 -24.78 -4.80 14.74
N PRO A 321 -23.92 -5.70 14.23
CA PRO A 321 -23.38 -6.79 15.01
C PRO A 321 -22.28 -6.32 15.97
N PHE A 322 -21.86 -5.06 15.92
CA PHE A 322 -20.85 -4.43 16.76
C PHE A 322 -21.36 -3.07 17.25
N VAL A 323 -21.02 -2.69 18.49
CA VAL A 323 -21.49 -1.41 19.06
C VAL A 323 -20.38 -0.47 19.53
N ASN A 324 -19.12 -0.92 19.58
CA ASN A 324 -17.99 -0.15 20.10
C ASN A 324 -16.67 -0.53 19.39
N ASP A 325 -15.59 0.21 19.66
CA ASP A 325 -14.26 0.01 19.08
C ASP A 325 -13.77 -1.45 19.20
N LEU A 326 -13.91 -2.02 20.40
CA LEU A 326 -13.45 -3.38 20.74
C LEU A 326 -14.24 -4.43 19.96
N GLU A 327 -15.56 -4.30 19.86
CA GLU A 327 -16.40 -5.25 19.13
C GLU A 327 -16.14 -5.19 17.62
N VAL A 328 -15.89 -4.01 17.05
CA VAL A 328 -15.47 -3.87 15.64
C VAL A 328 -14.16 -4.60 15.42
N PHE A 329 -13.19 -4.41 16.32
CA PHE A 329 -11.93 -5.13 16.27
C PHE A 329 -12.13 -6.65 16.35
N GLN A 330 -12.81 -7.15 17.39
CA GLN A 330 -13.05 -8.58 17.63
C GLN A 330 -13.82 -9.27 16.50
N LYS A 331 -14.80 -8.58 15.92
CA LYS A 331 -15.76 -9.20 15.00
C LYS A 331 -15.36 -9.09 13.54
N ILE A 332 -14.45 -8.16 13.19
CA ILE A 332 -13.96 -7.93 11.84
C ILE A 332 -12.43 -8.05 11.77
N VAL A 333 -11.72 -7.15 12.44
CA VAL A 333 -10.26 -6.97 12.29
C VAL A 333 -9.46 -8.19 12.76
N PHE A 334 -9.84 -8.77 13.90
CA PHE A 334 -9.17 -9.93 14.47
C PHE A 334 -9.05 -11.10 13.48
N TRP A 335 -10.10 -11.35 12.70
CA TRP A 335 -10.14 -12.46 11.75
C TRP A 335 -9.24 -12.21 10.53
N ASP A 336 -9.21 -10.97 10.03
CA ASP A 336 -8.33 -10.59 8.94
C ASP A 336 -6.85 -10.63 9.37
N LEU A 337 -6.54 -10.13 10.58
CA LEU A 337 -5.19 -10.24 11.16
C LEU A 337 -4.76 -11.69 11.34
N LYS A 338 -5.65 -12.55 11.89
CA LYS A 338 -5.35 -13.98 12.05
C LYS A 338 -5.11 -14.65 10.70
N PHE A 339 -5.88 -14.29 9.66
CA PHE A 339 -5.62 -14.77 8.30
C PHE A 339 -4.24 -14.34 7.79
N ILE A 340 -3.83 -13.09 8.01
CA ILE A 340 -2.49 -12.62 7.62
C ILE A 340 -1.40 -13.43 8.33
N CYS A 341 -1.51 -13.68 9.65
CA CYS A 341 -0.54 -14.51 10.37
C CYS A 341 -0.40 -15.92 9.78
N LEU A 342 -1.49 -16.48 9.24
CA LEU A 342 -1.49 -17.82 8.64
C LEU A 342 -0.99 -17.84 7.19
N HIS A 343 -1.22 -16.78 6.42
CA HIS A 343 -1.13 -16.80 4.96
C HIS A 343 -0.23 -15.73 4.32
N TRP A 344 0.43 -14.86 5.10
CA TRP A 344 1.33 -13.84 4.53
C TRP A 344 2.44 -14.47 3.67
N ASN A 345 2.89 -15.68 4.03
CA ASN A 345 3.93 -16.40 3.30
C ASN A 345 3.41 -17.32 2.19
N ASP A 346 2.11 -17.33 1.90
CA ASP A 346 1.59 -18.07 0.75
C ASP A 346 1.77 -17.28 -0.54
N GLU A 347 1.80 -17.98 -1.68
CA GLU A 347 1.66 -17.35 -3.00
C GLU A 347 0.19 -16.98 -3.26
N THR A 348 -0.03 -15.89 -3.96
CA THR A 348 -1.36 -15.28 -4.17
C THR A 348 -1.39 -14.59 -5.53
N TYR A 349 -2.57 -14.26 -6.06
CA TYR A 349 -2.64 -13.38 -7.22
C TYR A 349 -2.32 -11.93 -6.82
N ASP A 350 -1.73 -11.18 -7.74
CA ASP A 350 -1.48 -9.75 -7.58
C ASP A 350 -2.78 -8.93 -7.54
N LEU A 351 -2.66 -7.65 -7.17
CA LEU A 351 -3.78 -6.69 -7.18
C LEU A 351 -4.43 -6.50 -8.56
N TRP A 352 -3.72 -6.86 -9.63
CA TRP A 352 -4.21 -6.83 -11.01
C TRP A 352 -4.91 -8.13 -11.42
N GLU A 353 -4.93 -9.13 -10.54
CA GLU A 353 -5.67 -10.38 -10.69
C GLU A 353 -5.13 -11.29 -11.82
N GLU A 354 -3.85 -11.16 -12.15
CA GLU A 354 -3.24 -11.72 -13.37
C GLU A 354 -2.20 -12.79 -13.10
N ILE A 355 -1.28 -12.52 -12.17
CA ILE A 355 -0.11 -13.38 -11.95
C ILE A 355 -0.12 -13.92 -10.53
N TYR A 356 0.19 -15.20 -10.39
CA TYR A 356 0.23 -15.91 -9.11
C TYR A 356 1.68 -16.02 -8.61
N GLY A 357 1.99 -15.41 -7.47
CA GLY A 357 3.32 -15.45 -6.87
C GLY A 357 3.41 -14.57 -5.62
N LYS A 358 4.55 -13.89 -5.47
CA LYS A 358 4.78 -12.91 -4.41
C LYS A 358 4.83 -11.50 -4.98
N HIS A 359 4.19 -10.59 -4.26
CA HIS A 359 3.93 -9.23 -4.71
C HIS A 359 4.30 -8.24 -3.61
N PHE A 360 5.01 -7.18 -3.98
CA PHE A 360 5.44 -6.14 -3.06
C PHE A 360 4.22 -5.45 -2.47
N PHE A 361 3.23 -5.06 -3.30
CA PHE A 361 1.99 -4.44 -2.87
C PHE A 361 1.30 -5.24 -1.77
N THR A 362 1.06 -6.53 -2.01
CA THR A 362 0.41 -7.42 -1.04
C THR A 362 1.21 -7.52 0.27
N THR A 363 2.53 -7.65 0.16
CA THR A 363 3.41 -7.80 1.34
C THR A 363 3.42 -6.53 2.19
N ILE A 364 3.54 -5.33 1.59
CA ILE A 364 3.64 -4.08 2.35
C ILE A 364 2.31 -3.71 3.02
N VAL A 365 1.16 -3.97 2.38
CA VAL A 365 -0.14 -3.72 3.02
C VAL A 365 -0.42 -4.71 4.13
N GLN A 366 -0.03 -5.98 4.00
CA GLN A 366 -0.11 -6.96 5.09
C GLN A 366 0.78 -6.55 6.27
N LEU A 367 2.01 -6.10 6.02
CA LEU A 367 2.94 -5.65 7.06
C LEU A 367 2.37 -4.44 7.83
N SER A 368 1.78 -3.48 7.11
CA SER A 368 1.09 -2.34 7.70
C SER A 368 -0.13 -2.75 8.53
N ALA A 369 -0.93 -3.70 8.04
CA ALA A 369 -2.08 -4.22 8.78
C ALA A 369 -1.67 -4.86 10.11
N VAL A 370 -0.64 -5.72 10.10
CA VAL A 370 -0.10 -6.36 11.32
C VAL A 370 0.44 -5.31 12.29
N LYS A 371 1.22 -4.33 11.80
CA LYS A 371 1.72 -3.22 12.63
C LYS A 371 0.60 -2.45 13.31
N LYS A 372 -0.42 -2.05 12.56
CA LYS A 372 -1.58 -1.32 13.09
C LYS A 372 -2.36 -2.17 14.10
N GLY A 373 -2.46 -3.48 13.87
CA GLY A 373 -3.06 -4.43 14.81
C GLY A 373 -2.34 -4.46 16.16
N LEU A 374 -1.00 -4.54 16.13
CA LEU A 374 -0.15 -4.48 17.32
C LEU A 374 -0.32 -3.16 18.07
N GLU A 375 -0.27 -2.03 17.35
CA GLU A 375 -0.47 -0.70 17.93
C GLU A 375 -1.87 -0.56 18.57
N PHE A 376 -2.90 -1.11 17.93
CA PHE A 376 -4.26 -1.09 18.48
C PHE A 376 -4.35 -1.89 19.77
N ILE A 377 -3.88 -3.15 19.78
CA ILE A 377 -3.92 -4.03 20.97
C ILE A 377 -3.17 -3.38 22.14
N ARG A 378 -1.95 -2.89 21.91
CA ARG A 378 -1.11 -2.25 22.94
C ARG A 378 -1.71 -0.97 23.54
N LYS A 379 -2.54 -0.26 22.77
CA LYS A 379 -3.27 0.92 23.26
C LYS A 379 -4.48 0.56 24.12
N GLN A 380 -4.99 -0.67 24.03
CA GLN A 380 -6.11 -1.11 24.88
C GLN A 380 -5.60 -1.48 26.26
N ASN A 381 -6.17 -0.86 27.31
CA ASN A 381 -5.75 -1.05 28.72
C ASN A 381 -5.98 -2.47 29.30
N ASN A 382 -6.42 -3.46 28.50
CA ASN A 382 -6.73 -4.83 28.91
C ASN A 382 -5.77 -5.84 28.24
N MET A 383 -4.49 -5.76 28.60
CA MET A 383 -3.39 -6.54 27.99
C MET A 383 -3.50 -8.07 28.19
N ASP A 384 -4.26 -8.55 29.18
CA ASP A 384 -4.28 -9.98 29.50
C ASP A 384 -5.02 -10.84 28.45
N GLU A 385 -6.09 -10.33 27.84
CA GLU A 385 -6.96 -11.12 26.93
C GLU A 385 -6.29 -11.42 25.58
N TYR A 386 -5.46 -10.52 25.06
CA TYR A 386 -4.84 -10.63 23.74
C TYR A 386 -3.35 -10.92 23.76
N SER A 387 -2.74 -11.10 24.93
CA SER A 387 -1.29 -11.34 25.09
C SER A 387 -0.73 -12.37 24.09
N GLN A 388 -1.34 -13.55 24.00
CA GLN A 388 -0.90 -14.60 23.06
C GLN A 388 -1.05 -14.19 21.59
N PHE A 389 -2.08 -13.41 21.25
CA PHE A 389 -2.29 -12.94 19.88
C PHE A 389 -1.34 -11.79 19.53
N GLU A 390 -1.02 -10.93 20.51
CA GLU A 390 0.01 -9.90 20.38
C GLU A 390 1.38 -10.53 20.08
N ASP A 391 1.77 -11.58 20.83
CA ASP A 391 3.02 -12.32 20.59
C ASP A 391 3.06 -12.89 19.16
N LEU A 392 1.97 -13.51 18.71
CA LEU A 392 1.85 -14.04 17.35
C LEU A 392 1.97 -12.94 16.29
N LEU A 393 1.34 -11.78 16.50
CA LEU A 393 1.42 -10.65 15.58
C LEU A 393 2.84 -10.07 15.54
N GLN A 394 3.53 -9.97 16.69
CA GLN A 394 4.90 -9.48 16.75
C GLN A 394 5.84 -10.43 16.00
N GLU A 395 5.73 -11.73 16.23
CA GLU A 395 6.52 -12.74 15.50
C GLU A 395 6.25 -12.67 13.98
N THR A 396 4.98 -12.51 13.59
CA THR A 396 4.57 -12.36 12.19
C THR A 396 5.17 -11.10 11.59
N TYR A 397 5.08 -9.96 12.28
CA TYR A 397 5.65 -8.69 11.86
C TYR A 397 7.16 -8.81 11.61
N ASP A 398 7.91 -9.38 12.56
CA ASP A 398 9.37 -9.51 12.46
C ASP A 398 9.77 -10.38 11.27
N LYS A 399 9.06 -11.50 11.04
CA LYS A 399 9.28 -12.37 9.88
C LYS A 399 9.01 -11.65 8.55
N MET A 400 7.89 -10.93 8.47
CA MET A 400 7.51 -10.19 7.27
C MET A 400 8.47 -9.02 6.99
N LEU A 401 8.90 -8.30 8.03
CA LEU A 401 9.86 -7.21 7.91
C LEU A 401 11.20 -7.72 7.38
N ASN A 402 11.70 -8.84 7.91
CA ASN A 402 12.91 -9.47 7.41
C ASN A 402 12.77 -9.94 5.95
N PHE A 403 11.60 -10.47 5.58
CA PHE A 403 11.33 -10.90 4.21
C PHE A 403 11.31 -9.72 3.22
N ILE A 404 10.55 -8.66 3.51
CA ILE A 404 10.40 -7.53 2.58
C ILE A 404 11.71 -6.74 2.41
N LEU A 405 12.58 -6.74 3.42
CA LEU A 405 13.91 -6.11 3.38
C LEU A 405 15.00 -7.05 2.84
N SER A 406 14.68 -8.30 2.52
CA SER A 406 15.67 -9.24 2.00
C SER A 406 16.21 -8.76 0.64
N GLN A 407 17.54 -8.81 0.51
CA GLN A 407 18.23 -8.47 -0.73
C GLN A 407 17.91 -9.50 -1.81
N ASP A 408 17.90 -9.05 -3.06
CA ASP A 408 17.63 -9.84 -4.26
C ASP A 408 16.20 -10.40 -4.35
N TYR A 409 15.27 -9.80 -3.61
CA TYR A 409 13.83 -10.03 -3.76
C TYR A 409 13.12 -8.80 -4.35
N PHE A 410 12.30 -8.09 -3.55
CA PHE A 410 11.71 -6.82 -3.97
C PHE A 410 12.77 -5.71 -4.13
N ILE A 411 13.84 -5.78 -3.34
CA ILE A 411 15.05 -4.97 -3.51
C ILE A 411 16.03 -5.77 -4.39
N ASN A 412 16.18 -5.39 -5.66
CA ASN A 412 17.07 -6.07 -6.59
C ASN A 412 18.29 -5.18 -6.89
N SER A 413 19.48 -5.66 -6.57
CA SER A 413 20.74 -4.92 -6.76
C SER A 413 21.07 -4.56 -8.22
N ASN A 414 20.38 -5.16 -9.19
CA ASN A 414 20.50 -4.85 -10.63
C ASN A 414 19.37 -3.94 -11.14
N LYS A 415 18.46 -3.51 -10.25
CA LYS A 415 17.35 -2.60 -10.55
C LYS A 415 17.36 -1.43 -9.57
N ASN A 416 17.31 -0.22 -10.10
CA ASN A 416 17.27 1.02 -9.32
C ASN A 416 15.88 1.38 -8.77
N HIS A 417 14.93 0.45 -8.78
CA HIS A 417 13.56 0.62 -8.33
C HIS A 417 13.10 -0.66 -7.64
N ILE A 418 12.01 -0.57 -6.88
CA ILE A 418 11.40 -1.74 -6.25
C ILE A 418 10.79 -2.63 -7.33
N VAL A 419 11.09 -3.93 -7.28
CA VAL A 419 10.51 -4.93 -8.17
C VAL A 419 9.19 -5.38 -7.59
N GLU A 420 8.07 -5.11 -8.26
CA GLU A 420 6.74 -5.48 -7.75
C GLU A 420 6.56 -7.00 -7.62
N SER A 421 6.91 -7.75 -8.66
CA SER A 421 6.66 -9.19 -8.77
C SER A 421 7.93 -9.95 -9.17
N PRO A 422 8.84 -10.25 -8.22
CA PRO A 422 10.17 -10.77 -8.50
C PRO A 422 10.16 -12.13 -9.23
N ASN A 423 9.12 -12.95 -9.05
CA ASN A 423 8.97 -14.23 -9.75
C ASN A 423 8.78 -14.08 -11.28
N PHE A 424 8.54 -12.86 -11.79
CA PHE A 424 8.16 -12.61 -13.18
C PHE A 424 9.15 -11.73 -13.95
N LEU A 425 10.37 -11.53 -13.42
CA LEU A 425 11.40 -10.67 -14.03
C LEU A 425 11.84 -11.09 -15.45
N ASP A 426 11.60 -12.34 -15.85
CA ASP A 426 11.85 -12.83 -17.21
C ASP A 426 10.84 -12.30 -18.23
N SER A 427 9.67 -11.82 -17.76
CA SER A 427 8.54 -11.38 -18.60
C SER A 427 8.09 -9.94 -18.33
N ARG A 428 8.35 -9.41 -17.13
CA ARG A 428 8.03 -8.04 -16.70
C ARG A 428 9.29 -7.35 -16.22
N SER A 429 9.42 -6.05 -16.47
CA SER A 429 10.59 -5.25 -16.05
C SER A 429 10.75 -5.13 -14.54
N GLY A 430 9.65 -5.32 -13.79
CA GLY A 430 9.54 -5.10 -12.35
C GLY A 430 8.90 -3.74 -11.99
N LEU A 431 8.80 -2.82 -12.96
CA LEU A 431 8.11 -1.54 -12.79
C LEU A 431 6.59 -1.74 -12.74
N ASP A 432 5.95 -1.26 -11.67
CA ASP A 432 4.51 -1.29 -11.52
C ASP A 432 4.06 -0.12 -10.63
N ILE A 433 2.95 0.53 -10.98
CA ILE A 433 2.33 1.57 -10.13
C ILE A 433 1.88 0.99 -8.79
N ALA A 434 1.63 -0.31 -8.70
CA ALA A 434 1.32 -1.03 -7.47
C ALA A 434 2.34 -0.79 -6.36
N VAL A 435 3.62 -0.60 -6.68
CA VAL A 435 4.66 -0.23 -5.71
C VAL A 435 4.31 1.10 -5.02
N ILE A 436 3.94 2.10 -5.81
CA ILE A 436 3.57 3.43 -5.30
C ILE A 436 2.26 3.36 -4.54
N LEU A 437 1.25 2.67 -5.08
CA LEU A 437 -0.04 2.47 -4.39
C LEU A 437 0.14 1.74 -3.05
N GLY A 438 1.03 0.74 -3.01
CA GLY A 438 1.39 0.00 -1.81
C GLY A 438 1.99 0.91 -0.74
N SER A 439 2.92 1.78 -1.12
CA SER A 439 3.46 2.81 -0.23
C SER A 439 2.38 3.77 0.27
N LEU A 440 1.53 4.29 -0.63
CA LEU A 440 0.45 5.23 -0.30
C LEU A 440 -0.57 4.65 0.68
N TYR A 441 -0.97 3.38 0.51
CA TYR A 441 -2.00 2.73 1.33
C TYR A 441 -1.47 2.18 2.65
N SER A 442 -0.20 1.78 2.70
CA SER A 442 0.44 1.29 3.92
C SER A 442 0.83 2.40 4.90
N HIS A 443 1.08 3.63 4.41
CA HIS A 443 1.55 4.78 5.21
C HIS A 443 0.47 5.85 5.48
N HIS A 444 -0.80 5.55 5.22
CA HIS A 444 -1.91 6.51 5.25
C HIS A 444 -2.04 7.36 6.55
N ASN A 445 -1.62 6.83 7.71
CA ASN A 445 -1.74 7.52 9.02
C ASN A 445 -0.51 8.31 9.48
N SER A 446 0.58 8.34 8.69
CA SER A 446 1.69 9.28 8.95
C SER A 446 1.22 10.75 8.89
N LEU A 447 -0.02 10.98 8.45
CA LEU A 447 -0.63 12.29 8.31
C LEU A 447 -1.00 13.00 9.64
N ASN A 448 -1.25 12.27 10.74
CA ASN A 448 -1.78 12.87 11.97
C ASN A 448 -1.14 12.36 13.28
N ASP A 449 -0.26 11.34 13.26
CA ASP A 449 0.38 10.88 14.48
C ASP A 449 1.49 11.86 14.93
N PRO A 450 1.44 12.37 16.17
CA PRO A 450 2.59 12.98 16.80
C PRO A 450 3.68 11.90 16.95
N GLU A 451 4.93 12.21 16.57
CA GLU A 451 6.10 11.34 16.81
C GLU A 451 6.32 11.01 18.30
N ASP A 452 5.60 11.66 19.21
CA ASP A 452 5.73 11.53 20.67
C ASP A 452 5.09 10.27 21.28
N ASN A 453 4.85 9.19 20.53
CA ASN A 453 4.35 7.94 21.12
C ASN A 453 5.51 6.97 21.44
N PRO A 454 5.94 6.83 22.71
CA PRO A 454 7.13 6.08 23.12
C PRO A 454 7.01 4.55 22.99
N ILE A 455 5.95 4.03 22.36
CA ILE A 455 5.73 2.59 22.10
C ILE A 455 6.18 2.21 20.67
N SER A 456 6.91 3.10 19.98
CA SER A 456 7.20 2.96 18.54
C SER A 456 8.04 1.72 18.22
N MET A 457 7.36 0.70 17.71
CA MET A 457 7.96 -0.22 16.74
C MET A 457 8.60 0.59 15.60
N SER A 458 9.66 0.07 14.96
CA SER A 458 10.38 0.77 13.89
C SER A 458 9.42 1.37 12.84
N SER A 459 9.80 2.49 12.23
CA SER A 459 9.07 3.06 11.09
C SER A 459 8.88 1.99 10.02
N LEU A 460 7.69 1.94 9.44
CA LEU A 460 7.42 0.99 8.35
C LEU A 460 8.36 1.35 7.18
N PRO A 461 9.01 0.37 6.51
CA PRO A 461 9.90 0.67 5.39
C PRO A 461 9.10 1.04 4.12
N PHE A 462 9.80 1.57 3.11
CA PHE A 462 9.24 1.92 1.80
C PHE A 462 8.12 2.97 1.84
N ASP A 463 8.29 3.98 2.69
CA ASP A 463 7.43 5.17 2.70
C ASP A 463 7.68 6.04 1.45
N ILE A 464 6.90 7.11 1.29
CA ILE A 464 6.83 7.94 0.08
C ILE A 464 8.14 8.68 -0.27
N ASP A 465 9.10 8.74 0.65
CA ASP A 465 10.42 9.34 0.52
C ASP A 465 11.54 8.31 0.31
N ASP A 466 11.19 7.01 0.26
CA ASP A 466 12.13 5.95 -0.08
C ASP A 466 12.61 6.08 -1.54
N SER A 467 13.91 5.91 -1.76
CA SER A 467 14.54 6.08 -3.07
C SER A 467 14.02 5.07 -4.10
N GLY A 468 13.73 3.83 -3.68
CA GLY A 468 13.16 2.80 -4.55
C GLY A 468 11.73 3.14 -4.99
N ILE A 469 10.91 3.70 -4.09
CA ILE A 469 9.55 4.18 -4.41
C ILE A 469 9.62 5.34 -5.41
N LEU A 470 10.43 6.36 -5.12
CA LEU A 470 10.59 7.53 -6.00
C LEU A 470 11.17 7.14 -7.36
N ASN A 471 12.15 6.24 -7.40
CA ASN A 471 12.71 5.75 -8.65
C ASN A 471 11.74 4.87 -9.45
N THR A 472 10.78 4.21 -8.79
CA THR A 472 9.69 3.53 -9.49
C THR A 472 8.84 4.54 -10.26
N LEU A 473 8.49 5.68 -9.65
CA LEU A 473 7.80 6.76 -10.37
C LEU A 473 8.63 7.25 -11.56
N PHE A 474 9.93 7.47 -11.36
CA PHE A 474 10.83 7.87 -12.44
C PHE A 474 10.85 6.87 -13.61
N GLY A 475 10.98 5.57 -13.29
CA GLY A 475 10.98 4.50 -14.29
C GLY A 475 9.66 4.41 -15.06
N LEU A 476 8.53 4.52 -14.37
CA LEU A 476 7.20 4.54 -14.98
C LEU A 476 7.02 5.74 -15.90
N VAL A 477 7.35 6.96 -15.44
CA VAL A 477 7.30 8.18 -16.26
C VAL A 477 8.15 8.03 -17.51
N ARG A 478 9.39 7.56 -17.37
CA ARG A 478 10.29 7.35 -18.51
C ARG A 478 9.72 6.36 -19.52
N SER A 479 9.22 5.21 -19.05
CA SER A 479 8.66 4.19 -19.93
C SER A 479 7.38 4.68 -20.62
N MET A 480 6.40 5.15 -19.84
CA MET A 480 5.07 5.54 -20.29
C MET A 480 5.06 6.84 -21.10
N SER A 481 6.08 7.68 -20.96
CA SER A 481 6.29 8.81 -21.88
C SER A 481 6.53 8.35 -23.32
N MET A 482 7.14 7.16 -23.51
CA MET A 482 7.46 6.61 -24.82
C MET A 482 6.35 5.70 -25.37
N ILE A 483 5.81 4.79 -24.54
CA ILE A 483 4.87 3.77 -25.01
C ILE A 483 3.44 4.27 -25.21
N TYR A 484 3.06 5.43 -24.65
CA TYR A 484 1.74 6.04 -24.82
C TYR A 484 1.81 7.27 -25.72
N PRO A 485 1.26 7.22 -26.95
CA PRO A 485 1.30 8.37 -27.87
C PRO A 485 0.70 9.67 -27.31
N ILE A 486 -0.33 9.60 -26.47
CA ILE A 486 -0.87 10.79 -25.80
C ILE A 486 0.15 11.55 -24.92
N ASN A 487 1.28 10.93 -24.58
CA ASN A 487 2.35 11.52 -23.78
C ASN A 487 3.48 12.12 -24.62
N HIS A 488 3.52 11.91 -25.94
CA HIS A 488 4.67 12.30 -26.78
C HIS A 488 4.99 13.79 -26.75
N GLN A 489 3.97 14.63 -26.57
CA GLN A 489 4.16 16.09 -26.40
C GLN A 489 4.85 16.50 -25.09
N ARG A 490 4.97 15.58 -24.12
CA ARG A 490 5.52 15.82 -22.78
C ARG A 490 6.91 15.20 -22.54
N VAL A 491 7.38 14.32 -23.44
CA VAL A 491 8.62 13.52 -23.27
C VAL A 491 9.85 14.37 -22.90
N ASN A 492 10.06 15.50 -23.58
CA ASN A 492 11.22 16.36 -23.35
C ASN A 492 10.98 17.45 -22.31
N LEU A 493 9.77 17.52 -21.74
CA LEU A 493 9.39 18.57 -20.80
C LEU A 493 9.67 18.17 -19.34
N LYS A 494 9.87 16.87 -19.08
CA LYS A 494 10.13 16.30 -17.73
C LYS A 494 9.03 16.66 -16.72
N ILE A 495 7.81 16.72 -17.23
CA ILE A 495 6.57 16.92 -16.46
C ILE A 495 5.84 15.58 -16.34
N GLY A 496 4.79 15.56 -15.53
CA GLY A 496 3.88 14.44 -15.36
C GLY A 496 3.25 14.01 -16.69
N VAL A 497 3.13 12.69 -16.84
CA VAL A 497 2.58 12.01 -18.01
C VAL A 497 1.46 11.07 -17.56
N ALA A 498 0.64 10.61 -18.51
CA ALA A 498 -0.37 9.61 -18.24
C ALA A 498 0.33 8.29 -17.86
N LEU A 499 -0.05 7.70 -16.73
CA LEU A 499 0.51 6.44 -16.24
C LEU A 499 -0.55 5.33 -16.28
N GLY A 500 -0.13 4.10 -16.55
CA GLY A 500 -0.94 2.88 -16.45
C GLY A 500 -0.43 1.97 -15.32
N ARG A 501 -0.73 0.67 -15.41
CA ARG A 501 -0.34 -0.31 -14.39
C ARG A 501 1.15 -0.60 -14.41
N TYR A 502 1.64 -1.22 -15.48
CA TYR A 502 3.03 -1.58 -15.70
C TYR A 502 3.37 -1.54 -17.20
N PRO A 503 4.64 -1.42 -17.61
CA PRO A 503 5.01 -1.22 -19.02
C PRO A 503 4.60 -2.33 -19.99
N GLU A 504 4.57 -3.58 -19.52
CA GLU A 504 4.27 -4.77 -20.31
C GLU A 504 2.77 -5.10 -20.36
N ASP A 505 1.91 -4.19 -19.87
CA ASP A 505 0.48 -4.36 -19.81
C ASP A 505 -0.13 -4.55 -21.21
N VAL A 506 -1.00 -5.55 -21.33
CA VAL A 506 -1.76 -5.87 -22.54
C VAL A 506 -3.27 -5.80 -22.34
N TYR A 507 -3.77 -5.54 -21.13
CA TYR A 507 -5.21 -5.40 -20.89
C TYR A 507 -5.72 -4.06 -21.39
N ASP A 508 -6.62 -4.09 -22.36
CA ASP A 508 -7.17 -2.88 -22.99
C ASP A 508 -8.46 -2.39 -22.32
N GLY A 509 -8.85 -2.93 -21.17
CA GLY A 509 -10.09 -2.57 -20.48
C GLY A 509 -11.29 -3.44 -20.85
N VAL A 510 -11.19 -4.28 -21.89
CA VAL A 510 -12.23 -5.25 -22.25
C VAL A 510 -11.64 -6.64 -22.54
N GLY A 511 -10.53 -6.68 -23.27
CA GLY A 511 -9.78 -7.88 -23.63
C GLY A 511 -8.28 -7.62 -23.55
N PHE A 512 -7.51 -8.30 -24.41
CA PHE A 512 -6.06 -8.23 -24.39
C PHE A 512 -5.51 -7.79 -25.76
N SER A 513 -4.91 -6.61 -25.79
CA SER A 513 -4.15 -6.05 -26.92
C SER A 513 -2.96 -5.24 -26.40
N GLU A 514 -3.16 -3.94 -26.13
CA GLU A 514 -2.17 -3.04 -25.56
C GLU A 514 -2.75 -2.35 -24.32
N GLY A 515 -1.96 -2.31 -23.24
CA GLY A 515 -2.33 -1.61 -22.02
C GLY A 515 -2.47 -0.10 -22.23
N ASN A 516 -3.39 0.50 -21.47
CA ASN A 516 -3.63 1.94 -21.49
C ASN A 516 -3.16 2.61 -20.19
N PRO A 517 -3.10 3.95 -20.17
CA PRO A 517 -3.15 4.73 -18.96
C PRO A 517 -4.42 4.51 -18.11
N TRP A 518 -4.27 4.66 -16.80
CA TRP A 518 -5.33 4.53 -15.80
C TRP A 518 -5.47 5.81 -15.00
N PHE A 519 -6.72 6.20 -14.69
CA PHE A 519 -7.00 7.38 -13.88
C PHE A 519 -6.43 7.25 -12.47
N LEU A 520 -6.59 6.08 -11.84
CA LEU A 520 -6.03 5.81 -10.52
C LEU A 520 -4.50 5.89 -10.50
N ALA A 521 -3.83 5.41 -11.55
CA ALA A 521 -2.38 5.34 -11.59
C ALA A 521 -1.75 6.74 -11.71
N THR A 522 -2.32 7.55 -12.60
CA THR A 522 -1.90 8.94 -12.78
C THR A 522 -2.22 9.79 -11.55
N SER A 523 -3.37 9.56 -10.89
CA SER A 523 -3.71 10.20 -9.61
C SER A 523 -2.75 9.80 -8.49
N GLY A 524 -2.38 8.52 -8.40
CA GLY A 524 -1.45 8.00 -7.39
C GLY A 524 -0.06 8.62 -7.50
N ALA A 525 0.43 8.88 -8.71
CA ALA A 525 1.69 9.60 -8.91
C ALA A 525 1.65 11.05 -8.39
N ALA A 526 0.55 11.77 -8.65
CA ALA A 526 0.36 13.10 -8.09
C ALA A 526 0.24 13.05 -6.56
N GLU A 527 -0.53 12.09 -6.02
CA GLU A 527 -0.68 11.89 -4.57
C GLU A 527 0.67 11.65 -3.87
N LEU A 528 1.55 10.84 -4.46
CA LEU A 528 2.90 10.59 -3.95
C LEU A 528 3.67 11.89 -3.75
N LEU A 529 3.67 12.76 -4.76
CA LEU A 529 4.41 14.02 -4.73
C LEU A 529 3.82 15.01 -3.72
N TYR A 530 2.49 15.14 -3.65
CA TYR A 530 1.87 15.98 -2.62
C TYR A 530 2.13 15.45 -1.21
N LYS A 531 2.12 14.12 -1.00
CA LYS A 531 2.48 13.52 0.28
C LYS A 531 3.95 13.76 0.62
N LEU A 532 4.87 13.69 -0.36
CA LEU A 532 6.27 14.03 -0.17
C LEU A 532 6.44 15.47 0.32
N ILE A 533 5.80 16.43 -0.34
CA ILE A 533 5.82 17.84 0.08
C ILE A 533 5.26 17.99 1.49
N TRP A 534 4.07 17.46 1.71
CA TRP A 534 3.39 17.54 3.00
C TRP A 534 4.23 16.93 4.13
N LYS A 535 4.85 15.76 3.90
CA LYS A 535 5.70 15.06 4.87
C LYS A 535 6.91 15.91 5.26
N ASN A 536 7.58 16.51 4.27
CA ASN A 536 8.74 17.37 4.51
C ASN A 536 8.37 18.61 5.36
N TYR A 537 7.21 19.24 5.13
CA TYR A 537 6.74 20.34 6.00
C TYR A 537 6.28 19.86 7.37
N LYS A 538 5.56 18.73 7.44
CA LYS A 538 5.01 18.23 8.71
C LYS A 538 6.11 17.92 9.73
N PHE A 539 7.17 17.25 9.29
CA PHE A 539 8.23 16.78 10.17
C PHE A 539 9.36 17.81 10.36
N GLU A 540 9.35 18.92 9.62
CA GLU A 540 10.33 20.00 9.75
C GLU A 540 11.80 19.54 9.59
N LYS A 541 12.03 18.54 8.72
CA LYS A 541 13.35 17.93 8.50
C LYS A 541 14.02 18.49 7.25
N ASP A 542 15.35 18.57 7.29
CA ASP A 542 16.17 18.87 6.13
C ASP A 542 15.95 17.80 5.04
N LEU A 543 15.94 18.24 3.78
CA LEU A 543 15.86 17.32 2.66
C LEU A 543 17.26 16.75 2.36
N MET A 544 17.39 15.44 2.52
CA MET A 544 18.64 14.70 2.39
C MET A 544 18.57 13.81 1.16
N ILE A 545 19.42 14.05 0.16
CA ILE A 545 19.40 13.32 -1.11
C ILE A 545 20.78 12.71 -1.38
N PRO A 546 20.91 11.37 -1.45
CA PRO A 546 22.17 10.74 -1.86
C PRO A 546 22.59 11.23 -3.25
N LEU A 547 23.86 11.57 -3.44
CA LEU A 547 24.40 11.95 -4.75
C LEU A 547 25.11 10.75 -5.40
N ASN A 548 24.32 9.73 -5.72
CA ASN A 548 24.75 8.59 -6.52
C ASN A 548 23.67 8.27 -7.57
N SER A 549 24.07 7.80 -8.74
CA SER A 549 23.16 7.54 -9.87
C SER A 549 22.11 6.44 -9.64
N TRP A 550 22.22 5.68 -8.56
CA TRP A 550 21.26 4.65 -8.20
C TRP A 550 20.08 5.22 -7.42
N ASP A 551 20.34 5.83 -6.26
CA ASP A 551 19.32 6.25 -5.30
C ASP A 551 18.62 7.57 -5.69
N SER A 552 19.20 8.32 -6.64
CA SER A 552 18.76 9.70 -6.91
C SER A 552 18.15 9.94 -8.28
N GLN A 553 17.74 8.89 -9.00
CA GLN A 553 17.24 9.05 -10.37
C GLN A 553 15.98 9.90 -10.46
N PHE A 554 15.04 9.71 -9.54
CA PHE A 554 13.87 10.57 -9.43
C PHE A 554 14.25 12.05 -9.32
N TRP A 555 15.24 12.37 -8.50
CA TRP A 555 15.67 13.75 -8.26
C TRP A 555 16.25 14.42 -9.49
N THR A 556 16.62 13.66 -10.53
CA THR A 556 16.98 14.25 -11.83
C THR A 556 15.79 14.93 -12.51
N LEU A 557 14.53 14.67 -12.13
CA LEU A 557 13.39 15.45 -12.62
C LEU A 557 13.42 16.89 -12.07
N ILE A 558 13.99 17.09 -10.88
CA ILE A 558 14.01 18.37 -10.16
C ILE A 558 15.34 19.10 -10.32
N PHE A 559 16.45 18.36 -10.35
CA PHE A 559 17.81 18.91 -10.35
C PHE A 559 18.61 18.51 -11.60
N ASP A 560 19.47 19.43 -12.04
CA ASP A 560 20.60 19.14 -12.92
C ASP A 560 21.85 18.75 -12.12
N GLY A 561 22.80 18.09 -12.77
CA GLY A 561 24.15 17.89 -12.21
C GLY A 561 24.30 16.71 -11.24
N PHE A 562 23.35 15.77 -11.23
CA PHE A 562 23.36 14.54 -10.41
C PHE A 562 24.13 13.36 -11.05
N ASN A 563 24.77 13.57 -12.20
CA ASN A 563 25.58 12.52 -12.85
C ASN A 563 26.83 12.22 -12.02
N ASP A 564 27.20 10.93 -11.96
CA ASP A 564 28.30 10.42 -11.15
C ASP A 564 29.60 11.21 -11.35
N ILE A 565 30.12 11.77 -10.25
CA ILE A 565 31.51 12.19 -10.18
C ILE A 565 32.30 10.92 -9.86
N GLU A 566 33.28 10.59 -10.71
CA GLU A 566 34.18 9.45 -10.51
C GLU A 566 34.69 9.42 -9.06
N HIS A 567 34.45 8.28 -8.43
CA HIS A 567 34.59 8.06 -7.00
C HIS A 567 36.05 8.22 -6.53
N ASP A 568 36.32 9.26 -5.74
CA ASP A 568 37.50 9.31 -4.84
C ASP A 568 37.37 8.35 -3.64
N GLY A 569 36.54 7.31 -3.77
CA GLY A 569 36.14 6.38 -2.72
C GLY A 569 35.10 6.91 -1.73
N LYS A 570 34.69 8.19 -1.82
CA LYS A 570 33.75 8.82 -0.87
C LYS A 570 32.31 8.85 -1.36
N THR A 571 31.40 8.93 -0.39
CA THR A 571 29.97 9.17 -0.60
C THR A 571 29.67 10.65 -0.43
N TYR A 572 28.71 11.13 -1.22
CA TYR A 572 28.23 12.52 -1.17
C TYR A 572 26.71 12.53 -1.03
N GLN A 573 26.18 13.55 -0.36
CA GLN A 573 24.74 13.80 -0.30
C GLN A 573 24.45 15.30 -0.39
N LEU A 574 23.38 15.66 -1.08
CA LEU A 574 22.82 16.99 -1.10
C LEU A 574 21.97 17.18 0.16
N VAL A 575 22.22 18.27 0.87
CA VAL A 575 21.47 18.70 2.05
C VAL A 575 20.81 20.03 1.71
N ILE A 576 19.49 20.06 1.75
CA ILE A 576 18.70 21.29 1.57
C ILE A 576 18.01 21.59 2.90
N PRO A 577 18.48 22.60 3.65
CA PRO A 577 17.96 22.87 4.98
C PRO A 577 16.49 23.27 4.98
N TYR A 578 15.71 22.78 5.95
CA TYR A 578 14.29 23.10 6.09
C TYR A 578 14.06 24.62 6.15
N LYS A 579 12.99 25.10 5.48
CA LYS A 579 12.64 26.53 5.34
C LYS A 579 13.71 27.42 4.69
N SER A 580 14.79 26.85 4.15
CA SER A 580 15.73 27.63 3.33
C SER A 580 15.07 28.01 1.99
N PRO A 581 15.52 29.10 1.32
CA PRO A 581 15.05 29.41 -0.03
C PRO A 581 15.15 28.21 -1.00
N ALA A 582 16.22 27.42 -0.92
CA ALA A 582 16.38 26.21 -1.73
C ALA A 582 15.31 25.15 -1.44
N PHE A 583 14.89 25.01 -0.18
CA PHE A 583 13.81 24.10 0.22
C PHE A 583 12.49 24.54 -0.39
N GLU A 584 12.10 25.80 -0.20
CA GLU A 584 10.84 26.34 -0.74
C GLU A 584 10.78 26.23 -2.27
N GLN A 585 11.90 26.52 -2.94
CA GLN A 585 12.02 26.37 -4.39
C GLN A 585 11.88 24.90 -4.83
N THR A 586 12.48 23.97 -4.09
CA THR A 586 12.39 22.53 -4.37
C THR A 586 10.96 22.03 -4.18
N MET A 587 10.29 22.41 -3.09
CA MET A 587 8.91 22.02 -2.81
C MET A 587 7.93 22.60 -3.83
N THR A 588 8.17 23.83 -4.30
CA THR A 588 7.39 24.45 -5.40
C THR A 588 7.52 23.65 -6.69
N LEU A 589 8.73 23.21 -7.07
CA LEU A 589 8.94 22.41 -8.28
C LEU A 589 8.33 21.01 -8.18
N LEU A 590 8.40 20.38 -7.01
CA LEU A 590 7.69 19.12 -6.75
C LEU A 590 6.18 19.31 -6.89
N PHE A 591 5.65 20.45 -6.41
CA PHE A 591 4.23 20.77 -6.52
C PHE A 591 3.82 20.96 -7.98
N ASP A 592 4.58 21.74 -8.76
CA ASP A 592 4.31 21.95 -10.18
C ASP A 592 4.40 20.63 -10.98
N LEU A 593 5.33 19.73 -10.61
CA LEU A 593 5.39 18.38 -11.18
C LEU A 593 4.12 17.58 -10.84
N ALA A 594 3.63 17.64 -9.61
CA ALA A 594 2.38 16.99 -9.20
C ALA A 594 1.16 17.56 -9.96
N GLU A 595 1.05 18.89 -10.08
CA GLU A 595 -0.03 19.56 -10.83
C GLU A 595 -0.06 19.08 -12.28
N SER A 596 1.10 18.86 -12.89
CA SER A 596 1.17 18.43 -14.29
C SER A 596 0.63 17.01 -14.54
N PHE A 597 0.63 16.12 -13.55
CA PHE A 597 -0.07 14.82 -13.63
C PHE A 597 -1.59 15.00 -13.59
N LEU A 598 -2.10 15.81 -12.67
CA LEU A 598 -3.54 16.12 -12.59
C LEU A 598 -4.03 16.85 -13.85
N ASP A 599 -3.18 17.70 -14.42
CA ASP A 599 -3.49 18.29 -15.71
C ASP A 599 -3.56 17.26 -16.84
N LYS A 600 -2.67 16.27 -16.83
CA LYS A 600 -2.78 15.20 -17.83
C LYS A 600 -4.10 14.43 -17.70
N LEU A 601 -4.62 14.28 -16.48
CA LEU A 601 -5.97 13.72 -16.27
C LEU A 601 -7.06 14.65 -16.79
N ARG A 602 -6.96 15.96 -16.56
CA ARG A 602 -7.94 16.96 -17.05
C ARG A 602 -8.16 16.87 -18.56
N GLU A 603 -7.12 16.57 -19.34
CA GLU A 603 -7.22 16.39 -20.80
C GLU A 603 -8.13 15.20 -21.21
N HIS A 604 -8.42 14.28 -20.29
CA HIS A 604 -9.01 12.97 -20.58
C HIS A 604 -10.23 12.61 -19.73
N VAL A 605 -10.50 13.35 -18.65
CA VAL A 605 -11.80 13.32 -17.97
C VAL A 605 -12.87 13.86 -18.94
N SER A 606 -14.08 13.27 -18.92
CA SER A 606 -15.17 13.76 -19.78
C SER A 606 -15.62 15.18 -19.41
N ASP A 607 -16.36 15.85 -20.31
CA ASP A 607 -16.98 17.15 -20.03
C ASP A 607 -18.01 17.09 -18.87
N HIS A 608 -18.44 15.90 -18.47
CA HIS A 608 -19.33 15.66 -17.33
C HIS A 608 -18.60 15.19 -16.06
N GLY A 609 -17.26 15.19 -16.09
CA GLY A 609 -16.43 14.78 -14.96
C GLY A 609 -16.29 13.27 -14.80
N ASP A 610 -16.63 12.49 -15.84
CA ASP A 610 -16.63 11.04 -15.75
C ASP A 610 -15.21 10.47 -15.91
N MET A 611 -14.89 9.50 -15.05
CA MET A 611 -13.67 8.70 -15.10
C MET A 611 -14.03 7.23 -15.17
N SER A 612 -13.56 6.56 -16.22
CA SER A 612 -13.56 5.11 -16.36
C SER A 612 -12.35 4.50 -15.63
N GLU A 613 -12.14 3.21 -15.82
CA GLU A 613 -10.92 2.51 -15.42
C GLU A 613 -9.69 3.08 -16.15
N GLN A 614 -9.78 3.19 -17.48
CA GLN A 614 -8.68 3.55 -18.35
C GLN A 614 -9.05 4.75 -19.24
N PHE A 615 -8.06 5.33 -19.89
CA PHE A 615 -8.27 6.19 -21.05
C PHE A 615 -7.30 5.80 -22.15
N ASN A 616 -7.79 5.71 -23.38
CA ASN A 616 -7.09 5.11 -24.50
C ASN A 616 -5.72 5.78 -24.74
N LYS A 617 -4.65 4.98 -24.84
CA LYS A 617 -3.27 5.47 -25.00
C LYS A 617 -3.01 6.31 -26.27
N PHE A 618 -3.88 6.22 -27.28
CA PHE A 618 -3.74 6.95 -28.55
C PHE A 618 -4.65 8.18 -28.61
N SER A 619 -5.93 8.00 -28.29
CA SER A 619 -6.95 9.05 -28.44
C SER A 619 -7.24 9.82 -27.16
N GLY A 620 -6.94 9.23 -25.99
CA GLY A 620 -7.27 9.80 -24.69
C GLY A 620 -8.74 9.68 -24.29
N TYR A 621 -9.58 9.00 -25.07
CA TYR A 621 -10.99 8.76 -24.71
C TYR A 621 -11.14 7.71 -23.61
N LEU A 622 -12.21 7.83 -22.83
CA LEU A 622 -12.59 6.86 -21.79
C LEU A 622 -12.66 5.44 -22.35
N GLN A 623 -12.11 4.48 -21.61
CA GLN A 623 -12.04 3.06 -21.99
C GLN A 623 -12.07 2.17 -20.73
N GLY A 624 -12.55 0.93 -20.89
CA GLY A 624 -12.69 -0.03 -19.79
C GLY A 624 -13.97 0.17 -18.99
N ALA A 625 -13.96 -0.20 -17.71
CA ALA A 625 -15.14 -0.09 -16.85
C ALA A 625 -15.54 1.38 -16.63
N ASP A 626 -16.78 1.74 -16.98
CA ASP A 626 -17.30 3.11 -16.79
C ASP A 626 -17.45 3.45 -15.30
N HIS A 627 -17.27 4.72 -14.95
CA HIS A 627 -17.45 5.21 -13.58
C HIS A 627 -16.78 4.32 -12.51
N LEU A 628 -15.50 3.98 -12.68
CA LEU A 628 -14.78 3.12 -11.74
C LEU A 628 -14.63 3.82 -10.38
N THR A 629 -15.13 3.19 -9.32
CA THR A 629 -15.09 3.71 -7.93
C THR A 629 -13.66 4.03 -7.49
N TRP A 630 -12.70 3.16 -7.83
CA TRP A 630 -11.30 3.36 -7.48
C TRP A 630 -10.67 4.56 -8.20
N SER A 631 -11.05 4.85 -9.45
CA SER A 631 -10.59 6.06 -10.16
C SER A 631 -11.02 7.33 -9.43
N TYR A 632 -12.30 7.44 -9.05
CA TYR A 632 -12.81 8.59 -8.30
C TYR A 632 -12.19 8.70 -6.91
N SER A 633 -12.05 7.58 -6.19
CA SER A 633 -11.45 7.58 -4.85
C SER A 633 -9.97 8.01 -4.87
N SER A 634 -9.20 7.54 -5.86
CA SER A 634 -7.81 7.94 -6.04
C SER A 634 -7.67 9.43 -6.37
N PHE A 635 -8.50 9.98 -7.27
CA PHE A 635 -8.50 11.41 -7.56
C PHE A 635 -8.87 12.23 -6.31
N TRP A 636 -9.91 11.82 -5.58
CA TRP A 636 -10.38 12.53 -4.41
C TRP A 636 -9.33 12.51 -3.27
N ASN A 637 -8.67 11.38 -3.02
CA ASN A 637 -7.54 11.30 -2.08
C ASN A 637 -6.40 12.24 -2.48
N CYS A 638 -6.02 12.23 -3.75
CA CYS A 638 -5.01 13.12 -4.29
C CYS A 638 -5.38 14.60 -4.06
N TYR A 639 -6.64 14.97 -4.31
CA TYR A 639 -7.13 16.32 -4.06
C TYR A 639 -7.03 16.72 -2.58
N GLN A 640 -7.41 15.83 -1.64
CA GLN A 640 -7.35 16.15 -0.22
C GLN A 640 -5.91 16.40 0.26
N ILE A 641 -4.93 15.61 -0.18
CA ILE A 641 -3.53 15.87 0.17
C ILE A 641 -2.98 17.11 -0.54
N ARG A 642 -3.40 17.38 -1.79
CA ARG A 642 -3.06 18.61 -2.51
C ARG A 642 -3.45 19.85 -1.70
N LEU A 643 -4.67 19.89 -1.15
CA LEU A 643 -5.11 21.00 -0.29
C LEU A 643 -4.20 21.17 0.95
N LYS A 644 -3.73 20.07 1.54
CA LYS A 644 -2.81 20.14 2.69
C LYS A 644 -1.43 20.65 2.28
N ALA A 645 -0.91 20.23 1.12
CA ALA A 645 0.37 20.72 0.59
C ALA A 645 0.31 22.21 0.21
N MET A 646 -0.77 22.66 -0.44
CA MET A 646 -0.98 24.06 -0.82
C MET A 646 -0.93 25.03 0.36
N LYS A 647 -1.44 24.62 1.53
CA LYS A 647 -1.43 25.44 2.75
C LYS A 647 -0.02 25.82 3.19
N PHE A 648 0.99 24.98 2.95
CA PHE A 648 2.38 25.26 3.30
C PHE A 648 3.06 26.16 2.27
N LEU A 649 2.72 26.01 0.99
CA LEU A 649 3.37 26.72 -0.11
C LEU A 649 2.79 28.13 -0.39
N ASN A 650 1.82 28.60 0.41
CA ASN A 650 1.10 29.86 0.18
C ASN A 650 0.48 29.97 -1.24
N TYR A 651 0.04 28.85 -1.82
CA TYR A 651 -0.55 28.77 -3.16
C TYR A 651 -2.05 29.17 -3.20
N ILE A 652 -2.53 29.95 -2.21
CA ILE A 652 -3.96 30.30 -2.03
C ILE A 652 -4.43 31.31 -3.06
#